data_AF-A0A8C2BR49-F1
#
_entry.id   AF-A0A8C2BR49-F1
#
_cell.length_a   1.000
_cell.length_b   1.000
_cell.length_c   1.000
_cell.angle_alpha   90.00
_cell.angle_beta   90.00
_cell.angle_gamma   90.00
#
_symmetry.space_group_name_H-M   'P 1'
#
loop_
_entity.id
_entity.type
_entity.pdbx_description
1 polymer ?
#
loop_
_entity_poly.entity_id
_entity_poly.type
_entity_poly.pdbx_seq_one_letter_code
_entity_poly.pdbx_strand_id
1 'polypeptide(L)'
;MDSRAVFVLLWMLLSSTSTGIKLDGNGYVDIIIAIGSRVPQDDMLIDKIKEMVTEGSYYLYDALDEKVYFKDATILVPSHWSVKDFSKARTESFEKAHIKIDYANSVNNIEPYTKQYGECGDEGEFIHFTPEYLLNDTLIELYGSRGRVLVHEWAHLRWGVYDENNDKKPFYYSNGRIEPTRCSKNIEGQFYEVTAGGSLQQCRTDPETLLLTKECTFFPDRNQITNSSIMFLPSLDPVTAFCHENEHNYEAPNMQNKKCGKATWTVIFEDSVDKDALRSLKPLQSPPPPPSFKVVQRKQRVVCLILDVSGSMRGSRILLQQQAATHFLRNIIEEQASVGIVQFSTSASTLSPLTTIDSDNTRENLIKMLPKVADGWTNMCLGLSQVDNGDALGDEIIFLTDGEATDNIELCAPSAIKSGAIISTVAFGKKAATALIEMAEQTGGKFIYANDELTSNQLMDAFASFTFSTGDYTKEPVQLESVGERTSDWFNGTVSVDQTVGNKTSFVIIYELSFPSVYIQSPSGLIYTQTNTSHDKLLKTVTLNVPGTAEPGDWQYSIQTTILQAFTLTVTSQAAQADVPPITVKTRMNQKSSDGTKPMIVFAEVSQNYRPVINAEVWATLESETGIEHTFQLLDNGAGADASQGDGIYSRYFTKMVNGRSSLKVRVKNQEGQTRLAAPKKSGAPYVPGYVVNGVVQLNPPKPPVSEEPLEVGSFTRTATGESFEVTLSGTAPPNFPPNRITDLSAEIHKDTVLLSWTAPGEDLDQGTGKSYNYYTSIFYYFFLLYILTDKIKFFKDHKIINDIFYCTSWNVSFPLS
;
A
#
# COMPACT_ATOMS: atom_id res chain seq x y z
N MET A 1 3.64 46.74 -3.70
CA MET A 1 2.62 45.68 -3.63
C MET A 1 2.73 45.04 -2.27
N ASP A 2 1.62 44.95 -1.54
CA ASP A 2 1.59 44.51 -0.15
C ASP A 2 2.06 43.05 -0.03
N SER A 3 2.94 42.75 0.93
CA SER A 3 3.59 41.42 1.04
C SER A 3 2.58 40.29 1.21
N ARG A 4 1.41 40.60 1.76
CA ARG A 4 0.26 39.68 1.88
C ARG A 4 -0.44 39.43 0.54
N ALA A 5 -0.49 40.40 -0.36
CA ALA A 5 -1.09 40.24 -1.68
C ALA A 5 -0.22 39.39 -2.61
N VAL A 6 1.12 39.47 -2.47
CA VAL A 6 2.05 38.58 -3.19
C VAL A 6 1.96 37.15 -2.65
N PHE A 7 1.83 36.96 -1.33
CA PHE A 7 1.63 35.64 -0.73
C PHE A 7 0.31 34.99 -1.18
N VAL A 8 -0.79 35.75 -1.22
CA VAL A 8 -2.10 35.25 -1.66
C VAL A 8 -2.14 35.01 -3.19
N LEU A 9 -1.46 35.82 -4.00
CA LEU A 9 -1.32 35.55 -5.43
C LEU A 9 -0.36 34.37 -5.72
N LEU A 10 0.69 34.17 -4.93
CA LEU A 10 1.53 32.96 -5.03
C LEU A 10 0.71 31.73 -4.65
N TRP A 11 -0.10 31.79 -3.58
CA TRP A 11 -0.96 30.68 -3.14
C TRP A 11 -2.06 30.37 -4.16
N MET A 12 -2.61 31.37 -4.85
CA MET A 12 -3.59 31.16 -5.93
C MET A 12 -2.95 30.66 -7.24
N LEU A 13 -1.69 31.01 -7.53
CA LEU A 13 -0.91 30.46 -8.67
C LEU A 13 -0.24 29.12 -8.34
N LEU A 14 -0.20 28.74 -7.06
CA LEU A 14 0.10 27.41 -6.52
C LEU A 14 -1.19 26.58 -6.42
N SER A 15 -2.03 26.60 -7.46
CA SER A 15 -3.09 25.61 -7.61
C SER A 15 -2.44 24.24 -7.80
N SER A 16 -2.13 23.59 -6.67
CA SER A 16 -2.01 22.16 -6.47
C SER A 16 -1.59 21.34 -7.69
N THR A 17 -0.29 21.32 -8.00
CA THR A 17 0.31 20.07 -8.53
C THR A 17 0.47 19.09 -7.38
N SER A 18 -0.62 18.77 -6.66
CA SER A 18 -0.61 17.55 -5.85
C SER A 18 -0.60 16.38 -6.84
N THR A 19 0.30 15.44 -6.64
CA THR A 19 0.30 14.18 -7.37
C THR A 19 -0.87 13.35 -6.82
N GLY A 20 -1.95 13.20 -7.58
CA GLY A 20 -3.13 12.42 -7.17
C GLY A 20 -4.42 12.92 -7.79
N ILE A 21 -5.47 12.11 -7.72
CA ILE A 21 -6.81 12.41 -8.25
C ILE A 21 -7.38 13.69 -7.60
N LYS A 22 -7.97 14.56 -8.43
CA LYS A 22 -8.62 15.80 -7.98
C LYS A 22 -9.97 16.00 -8.65
N LEU A 23 -10.80 16.83 -8.04
CA LEU A 23 -12.02 17.37 -8.64
C LEU A 23 -11.75 18.78 -9.20
N ASP A 24 -11.77 18.92 -10.53
CA ASP A 24 -11.77 20.20 -11.23
C ASP A 24 -13.21 20.57 -11.64
N GLY A 25 -13.86 21.35 -10.79
CA GLY A 25 -15.30 21.53 -10.82
C GLY A 25 -16.01 20.22 -10.51
N ASN A 26 -16.86 19.76 -11.42
CA ASN A 26 -17.59 18.49 -11.30
C ASN A 26 -16.79 17.29 -11.88
N GLY A 27 -15.60 17.50 -12.44
CA GLY A 27 -14.88 16.46 -13.18
C GLY A 27 -13.66 15.94 -12.43
N TYR A 28 -13.53 14.62 -12.27
CA TYR A 28 -12.30 13.99 -11.80
C TYR A 28 -11.20 14.05 -12.86
N VAL A 29 -10.02 14.51 -12.46
CA VAL A 29 -8.83 14.71 -13.31
C VAL A 29 -7.60 14.04 -12.69
N ASP A 30 -6.51 13.97 -13.44
CA ASP A 30 -5.23 13.38 -13.03
C ASP A 30 -5.33 11.86 -12.76
N ILE A 31 -6.28 11.17 -13.40
CA ILE A 31 -6.44 9.71 -13.31
C ILE A 31 -5.33 9.04 -14.12
N ILE A 32 -4.65 8.05 -13.53
CA ILE A 32 -3.52 7.34 -14.15
C ILE A 32 -3.88 5.86 -14.25
N ILE A 33 -3.90 5.36 -15.47
CA ILE A 33 -4.15 3.96 -15.81
C ILE A 33 -2.88 3.40 -16.41
N ALA A 34 -2.25 2.40 -15.80
CA ALA A 34 -0.99 1.83 -16.29
C ALA A 34 -1.15 0.37 -16.69
N ILE A 35 -0.63 0.04 -17.88
CA ILE A 35 -0.54 -1.33 -18.38
C ILE A 35 0.85 -1.88 -18.01
N GLY A 36 0.87 -3.06 -17.38
CA GLY A 36 2.11 -3.69 -16.91
C GLY A 36 3.01 -4.13 -18.06
N SER A 37 4.33 -4.11 -17.86
CA SER A 37 5.30 -4.46 -18.91
C SER A 37 5.31 -5.94 -19.33
N ARG A 38 4.59 -6.81 -18.63
CA ARG A 38 4.38 -8.21 -19.02
C ARG A 38 3.21 -8.37 -20.00
N VAL A 39 2.35 -7.37 -20.13
CA VAL A 39 1.19 -7.40 -21.03
C VAL A 39 1.65 -7.16 -22.47
N PRO A 40 1.44 -8.12 -23.38
CA PRO A 40 1.78 -7.96 -24.80
C PRO A 40 0.98 -6.81 -25.43
N GLN A 41 1.53 -6.23 -26.49
CA GLN A 41 0.83 -5.17 -27.22
C GLN A 41 -0.47 -5.68 -27.85
N ASP A 42 -1.57 -5.07 -27.42
CA ASP A 42 -2.89 -5.20 -28.03
C ASP A 42 -3.53 -3.81 -28.07
N ASP A 43 -3.75 -3.29 -29.28
CA ASP A 43 -4.34 -1.96 -29.46
C ASP A 43 -5.81 -1.92 -29.01
N MET A 44 -6.53 -3.04 -29.08
CA MET A 44 -7.91 -3.12 -28.62
C MET A 44 -8.00 -2.91 -27.10
N LEU A 45 -6.96 -3.25 -26.35
CA LEU A 45 -6.93 -3.04 -24.91
C LEU A 45 -7.05 -1.56 -24.56
N ILE A 46 -6.36 -0.68 -25.30
CA ILE A 46 -6.46 0.78 -25.11
C ILE A 46 -7.89 1.25 -25.37
N ASP A 47 -8.53 0.75 -26.41
CA ASP A 47 -9.91 1.13 -26.74
C ASP A 47 -10.90 0.61 -25.69
N LYS A 48 -10.72 -0.62 -25.18
CA LYS A 48 -11.53 -1.18 -24.09
C LYS A 48 -11.38 -0.42 -22.78
N ILE A 49 -10.19 0.09 -22.47
CA ILE A 49 -9.97 0.98 -21.33
C ILE A 49 -10.77 2.27 -21.50
N LYS A 50 -10.69 2.91 -22.67
CA LYS A 50 -11.43 4.14 -22.95
C LYS A 50 -12.93 3.93 -22.89
N GLU A 51 -13.44 2.82 -23.44
CA GLU A 51 -14.84 2.42 -23.36
C GLU A 51 -15.28 2.27 -21.90
N MET A 52 -14.54 1.52 -21.09
CA MET A 52 -14.81 1.31 -19.66
C MET A 52 -14.88 2.63 -18.88
N VAL A 53 -13.90 3.52 -19.07
CA VAL A 53 -13.87 4.82 -18.38
C VAL A 53 -14.98 5.74 -18.85
N THR A 54 -15.30 5.74 -20.16
CA THR A 54 -16.40 6.54 -20.72
C THR A 54 -17.75 6.07 -20.19
N GLU A 55 -18.01 4.77 -20.20
CA GLU A 55 -19.22 4.18 -19.63
C GLU A 55 -19.32 4.45 -18.13
N GLY A 56 -18.22 4.21 -17.39
CA GLY A 56 -18.15 4.47 -15.95
C GLY A 56 -18.38 5.94 -15.61
N SER A 57 -17.96 6.87 -16.48
CA SER A 57 -18.20 8.30 -16.28
C SER A 57 -19.69 8.65 -16.31
N TYR A 58 -20.46 8.07 -17.23
CA TYR A 58 -21.91 8.29 -17.28
C TYR A 58 -22.61 7.62 -16.10
N TYR A 59 -22.20 6.41 -15.75
CA TYR A 59 -22.78 5.70 -14.61
C TYR A 59 -22.48 6.38 -13.27
N LEU A 60 -21.26 6.89 -13.07
CA LEU A 60 -20.86 7.68 -11.90
C LEU A 60 -21.67 8.98 -11.79
N TYR A 61 -21.91 9.64 -12.92
CA TYR A 61 -22.73 10.84 -13.01
C TYR A 61 -24.15 10.60 -12.52
N ASP A 62 -24.78 9.52 -12.99
CA ASP A 62 -26.12 9.15 -12.54
C ASP A 62 -26.12 8.72 -11.05
N ALA A 63 -25.07 8.03 -10.60
CA ALA A 63 -24.98 7.47 -9.25
C ALA A 63 -24.75 8.50 -8.13
N LEU A 64 -24.27 9.70 -8.45
CA LEU A 64 -24.01 10.76 -7.48
C LEU A 64 -24.85 12.02 -7.75
N ASP A 65 -26.13 11.84 -8.07
CA ASP A 65 -27.08 12.93 -8.31
C ASP A 65 -26.53 14.01 -9.26
N GLU A 66 -25.91 13.57 -10.37
CA GLU A 66 -25.41 14.44 -11.44
C GLU A 66 -24.26 15.37 -11.00
N LYS A 67 -23.59 15.08 -9.87
CA LYS A 67 -22.55 15.94 -9.29
C LYS A 67 -21.17 15.71 -9.85
N VAL A 68 -20.79 14.47 -10.19
CA VAL A 68 -19.40 14.17 -10.59
C VAL A 68 -19.30 13.19 -11.74
N TYR A 69 -18.22 13.27 -12.50
CA TYR A 69 -17.93 12.40 -13.64
C TYR A 69 -16.41 12.29 -13.86
N PHE A 70 -15.95 11.39 -14.73
CA PHE A 70 -14.54 11.32 -15.12
C PHE A 70 -14.27 12.31 -16.25
N LYS A 71 -13.41 13.30 -16.02
CA LYS A 71 -13.12 14.36 -17.01
C LYS A 71 -11.91 14.03 -17.86
N ASP A 72 -10.86 13.50 -17.26
CA ASP A 72 -9.69 13.01 -18.00
C ASP A 72 -9.05 11.78 -17.37
N ALA A 73 -8.35 11.02 -18.22
CA ALA A 73 -7.49 9.92 -17.81
C ALA A 73 -6.25 9.82 -18.70
N THR A 74 -5.11 9.54 -18.07
CA THR A 74 -3.84 9.26 -18.74
C THR A 74 -3.57 7.76 -18.72
N ILE A 75 -3.37 7.19 -19.90
CA ILE A 75 -3.05 5.77 -20.10
C ILE A 75 -1.54 5.64 -20.34
N LEU A 76 -0.83 5.04 -19.39
CA LEU A 76 0.58 4.69 -19.48
C LEU A 76 0.74 3.31 -20.10
N VAL A 77 1.36 3.26 -21.29
CA VAL A 77 1.67 2.00 -22.00
C VAL A 77 3.12 1.55 -21.74
N PRO A 78 3.42 0.25 -21.84
CA PRO A 78 4.77 -0.27 -21.65
C PRO A 78 5.76 0.33 -22.65
N SER A 79 7.01 0.51 -22.21
CA SER A 79 8.09 1.08 -23.03
C SER A 79 8.47 0.26 -24.27
N HIS A 80 8.18 -1.05 -24.26
CA HIS A 80 8.49 -1.96 -25.35
C HIS A 80 7.38 -2.06 -26.41
N TRP A 81 6.20 -1.47 -26.18
CA TRP A 81 5.16 -1.38 -27.19
C TRP A 81 5.62 -0.47 -28.33
N SER A 82 5.31 -0.85 -29.56
CA SER A 82 5.64 -0.07 -30.75
C SER A 82 4.93 1.29 -30.72
N VAL A 83 5.69 2.35 -31.02
CA VAL A 83 5.22 3.73 -30.92
C VAL A 83 4.12 3.99 -31.95
N LYS A 84 2.94 4.37 -31.46
CA LYS A 84 1.87 5.00 -32.25
C LYS A 84 1.60 6.40 -31.70
N ASP A 85 2.41 7.38 -32.10
CA ASP A 85 2.25 8.80 -31.72
C ASP A 85 2.01 9.06 -30.20
N PHE A 86 2.60 8.24 -29.32
CA PHE A 86 2.48 8.40 -27.87
C PHE A 86 3.36 9.55 -27.37
N SER A 87 2.82 10.32 -26.43
CA SER A 87 3.57 11.41 -25.78
C SER A 87 4.51 10.87 -24.70
N LYS A 88 5.59 11.59 -24.38
CA LYS A 88 6.53 11.20 -23.29
C LYS A 88 5.81 11.31 -21.95
N ALA A 89 5.88 10.27 -21.13
CA ALA A 89 5.42 10.33 -19.74
C ALA A 89 6.26 11.34 -18.94
N ARG A 90 5.62 12.10 -18.05
CA ARG A 90 6.23 13.03 -17.11
C ARG A 90 6.40 12.34 -15.77
N THR A 91 5.41 12.42 -14.89
CA THR A 91 5.43 11.82 -13.55
C THR A 91 4.72 10.47 -13.49
N GLU A 92 4.03 10.08 -14.56
CA GLU A 92 3.27 8.83 -14.62
C GLU A 92 4.21 7.61 -14.54
N SER A 93 3.91 6.71 -13.61
CA SER A 93 4.62 5.44 -13.40
C SER A 93 3.63 4.32 -13.09
N PHE A 94 4.05 3.07 -13.32
CA PHE A 94 3.22 1.91 -12.99
C PHE A 94 2.95 1.82 -11.49
N GLU A 95 3.95 2.13 -10.66
CA GLU A 95 3.81 2.08 -9.20
C GLU A 95 2.72 3.02 -8.66
N LYS A 96 2.66 4.25 -9.19
CA LYS A 96 1.72 5.31 -8.79
C LYS A 96 0.38 5.29 -9.53
N ALA A 97 0.16 4.31 -10.40
CA ALA A 97 -1.07 4.25 -11.16
C ALA A 97 -2.26 3.90 -10.25
N HIS A 98 -3.33 4.68 -10.36
CA HIS A 98 -4.59 4.48 -9.65
C HIS A 98 -5.34 3.24 -10.18
N ILE A 99 -5.16 2.92 -11.46
CA ILE A 99 -5.72 1.72 -12.10
C ILE A 99 -4.57 0.97 -12.76
N LYS A 100 -4.39 -0.30 -12.39
CA LYS A 100 -3.33 -1.18 -12.91
C LYS A 100 -3.95 -2.27 -13.76
N ILE A 101 -3.44 -2.42 -14.96
CA ILE A 101 -3.85 -3.47 -15.90
C ILE A 101 -2.69 -4.42 -16.06
N ASP A 102 -2.78 -5.56 -15.38
CA ASP A 102 -1.72 -6.55 -15.34
C ASP A 102 -2.29 -7.97 -15.15
N TYR A 103 -1.47 -8.97 -15.38
CA TYR A 103 -1.87 -10.35 -15.14
C TYR A 103 -1.94 -10.64 -13.65
N ALA A 104 -3.05 -11.27 -13.26
CA ALA A 104 -3.19 -11.85 -11.95
C ALA A 104 -2.20 -13.00 -11.71
N ASN A 105 -2.04 -13.36 -10.45
CA ASN A 105 -1.15 -14.45 -10.02
C ASN A 105 -1.71 -15.86 -10.23
N SER A 106 -2.91 -15.98 -10.78
CA SER A 106 -3.50 -17.24 -11.21
C SER A 106 -4.25 -16.96 -12.48
N VAL A 107 -4.10 -17.85 -13.47
CA VAL A 107 -4.81 -17.77 -14.76
C VAL A 107 -6.33 -17.71 -14.55
N ASN A 108 -6.84 -18.27 -13.45
CA ASN A 108 -8.27 -18.30 -13.17
C ASN A 108 -8.76 -17.09 -12.35
N ASN A 109 -7.86 -16.25 -11.85
CA ASN A 109 -8.24 -15.09 -11.03
C ASN A 109 -8.30 -13.81 -11.89
N ILE A 110 -9.34 -13.70 -12.70
CA ILE A 110 -9.54 -12.56 -13.62
C ILE A 110 -10.36 -11.42 -13.00
N GLU A 111 -10.75 -11.56 -11.73
CA GLU A 111 -11.65 -10.64 -11.05
C GLU A 111 -11.01 -9.27 -10.79
N PRO A 112 -11.72 -8.18 -11.10
CA PRO A 112 -11.33 -6.85 -10.65
C PRO A 112 -11.40 -6.76 -9.12
N TYR A 113 -10.48 -5.98 -8.55
CA TYR A 113 -10.48 -5.70 -7.13
C TYR A 113 -9.78 -4.37 -6.85
N THR A 114 -10.04 -3.82 -5.66
CA THR A 114 -9.35 -2.64 -5.16
C THR A 114 -8.48 -2.99 -3.96
N LYS A 115 -7.22 -2.58 -4.02
CA LYS A 115 -6.30 -2.70 -2.88
C LYS A 115 -6.44 -1.49 -1.99
N GLN A 116 -6.65 -1.70 -0.69
CA GLN A 116 -6.78 -0.64 0.31
C GLN A 116 -6.05 -1.04 1.60
N TYR A 117 -5.38 -0.09 2.24
CA TYR A 117 -4.74 -0.29 3.55
C TYR A 117 -5.52 0.40 4.69
N GLY A 118 -6.27 1.46 4.34
CA GLY A 118 -6.87 2.38 5.30
C GLY A 118 -8.16 1.89 5.94
N GLU A 119 -8.69 2.74 6.81
CA GLU A 119 -9.98 2.55 7.45
C GLU A 119 -11.11 3.13 6.58
N CYS A 120 -12.33 3.14 7.13
CA CYS A 120 -13.48 3.72 6.46
C CYS A 120 -13.24 5.20 6.08
N GLY A 121 -13.48 5.54 4.82
CA GLY A 121 -13.31 6.91 4.30
C GLY A 121 -11.92 7.21 3.76
N ASP A 122 -10.93 6.36 4.01
CA ASP A 122 -9.56 6.53 3.52
C ASP A 122 -9.45 6.11 2.04
N GLU A 123 -8.61 6.81 1.28
CA GLU A 123 -8.32 6.44 -0.10
C GLU A 123 -7.56 5.11 -0.17
N GLY A 124 -7.95 4.23 -1.09
CA GLY A 124 -7.24 3.00 -1.43
C GLY A 124 -5.99 3.25 -2.27
N GLU A 125 -5.26 2.17 -2.55
CA GLU A 125 -3.98 2.23 -3.27
C GLU A 125 -4.15 2.20 -4.79
N PHE A 126 -4.86 1.19 -5.30
CA PHE A 126 -5.14 1.05 -6.73
C PHE A 126 -6.25 0.04 -7.00
N ILE A 127 -6.92 0.21 -8.13
CA ILE A 127 -7.80 -0.79 -8.75
C ILE A 127 -6.98 -1.68 -9.67
N HIS A 128 -7.19 -2.99 -9.62
CA HIS A 128 -6.55 -3.95 -10.50
C HIS A 128 -7.56 -4.55 -11.48
N PHE A 129 -7.28 -4.45 -12.78
CA PHE A 129 -7.98 -5.16 -13.84
C PHE A 129 -7.03 -6.10 -14.57
N THR A 130 -7.54 -7.20 -15.11
CA THR A 130 -6.76 -8.07 -15.99
C THR A 130 -7.03 -7.74 -17.47
N PRO A 131 -6.04 -7.92 -18.37
CA PRO A 131 -6.28 -7.83 -19.81
C PRO A 131 -7.41 -8.77 -20.27
N GLU A 132 -7.47 -9.98 -19.71
CA GLU A 132 -8.50 -10.97 -20.03
C GLU A 132 -9.91 -10.48 -19.65
N TYR A 133 -10.06 -9.84 -18.48
CA TYR A 133 -11.32 -9.22 -18.09
C TYR A 133 -11.79 -8.13 -19.07
N LEU A 134 -10.85 -7.28 -19.50
CA LEU A 134 -11.16 -6.16 -20.40
C LEU A 134 -11.44 -6.60 -21.83
N LEU A 135 -10.85 -7.70 -22.30
CA LEU A 135 -10.97 -8.17 -23.67
C LEU A 135 -12.08 -9.21 -23.86
N ASN A 136 -12.50 -9.93 -22.80
CA ASN A 136 -13.52 -10.97 -22.90
C ASN A 136 -14.93 -10.43 -22.56
N ASP A 137 -15.75 -10.20 -23.59
CA ASP A 137 -17.12 -9.70 -23.43
C ASP A 137 -18.09 -10.69 -22.78
N THR A 138 -17.76 -11.99 -22.68
CA THR A 138 -18.62 -12.95 -21.97
C THR A 138 -18.72 -12.66 -20.47
N LEU A 139 -17.75 -11.92 -19.91
CA LEU A 139 -17.71 -11.56 -18.50
C LEU A 139 -18.70 -10.44 -18.15
N ILE A 140 -19.21 -9.71 -19.14
CA ILE A 140 -20.21 -8.65 -18.93
C ILE A 140 -21.50 -9.22 -18.32
N GLU A 141 -21.92 -10.41 -18.74
CA GLU A 141 -23.10 -11.08 -18.18
C GLU A 141 -22.89 -11.53 -16.71
N LEU A 142 -21.63 -11.76 -16.33
CA LEU A 142 -21.24 -12.31 -15.03
C LEU A 142 -21.02 -11.24 -13.96
N TYR A 143 -20.49 -10.07 -14.34
CA TYR A 143 -20.14 -8.99 -13.41
C TYR A 143 -20.90 -7.68 -13.67
N GLY A 144 -21.61 -7.58 -14.80
CA GLY A 144 -22.13 -6.33 -15.33
C GLY A 144 -21.15 -5.67 -16.30
N SER A 145 -21.58 -4.56 -16.89
CA SER A 145 -20.75 -3.76 -17.79
C SER A 145 -19.50 -3.23 -17.08
N ARG A 146 -18.41 -3.06 -17.83
CA ARG A 146 -17.11 -2.68 -17.26
C ARG A 146 -17.15 -1.31 -16.58
N GLY A 147 -17.93 -0.35 -17.09
CA GLY A 147 -18.11 0.95 -16.46
C GLY A 147 -18.78 0.87 -15.07
N ARG A 148 -19.75 -0.03 -14.90
CA ARG A 148 -20.40 -0.26 -13.60
C ARG A 148 -19.44 -0.86 -12.58
N VAL A 149 -18.64 -1.83 -13.01
CA VAL A 149 -17.59 -2.42 -12.17
C VAL A 149 -16.53 -1.38 -11.83
N LEU A 150 -16.11 -0.56 -12.79
CA LEU A 150 -15.19 0.56 -12.52
C LEU A 150 -15.74 1.50 -11.44
N VAL A 151 -17.03 1.84 -11.45
CA VAL A 151 -17.61 2.73 -10.42
C VAL A 151 -17.69 2.06 -9.04
N HIS A 152 -17.97 0.76 -8.99
CA HIS A 152 -17.92 -0.02 -7.76
C HIS A 152 -16.50 -0.01 -7.17
N GLU A 153 -15.49 -0.35 -7.98
CA GLU A 153 -14.08 -0.30 -7.57
C GLU A 153 -13.58 1.12 -7.26
N TRP A 154 -14.07 2.12 -8.00
CA TRP A 154 -13.78 3.53 -7.74
C TRP A 154 -14.28 3.95 -6.37
N ALA A 155 -15.42 3.43 -5.91
CA ALA A 155 -15.93 3.75 -4.60
C ALA A 155 -14.98 3.25 -3.50
N HIS A 156 -14.47 2.01 -3.62
CA HIS A 156 -13.42 1.50 -2.75
C HIS A 156 -12.16 2.36 -2.80
N LEU A 157 -11.70 2.70 -4.02
CA LEU A 157 -10.47 3.44 -4.23
C LEU A 157 -10.57 4.85 -3.67
N ARG A 158 -11.57 5.63 -4.08
CA ARG A 158 -11.60 7.07 -3.82
C ARG A 158 -12.22 7.43 -2.47
N TRP A 159 -13.17 6.64 -1.99
CA TRP A 159 -13.97 6.99 -0.81
C TRP A 159 -13.85 6.02 0.35
N GLY A 160 -13.04 4.96 0.24
CA GLY A 160 -12.79 4.04 1.35
C GLY A 160 -14.04 3.36 1.89
N VAL A 161 -15.00 3.06 1.00
CA VAL A 161 -16.20 2.29 1.34
C VAL A 161 -15.93 0.80 1.19
N TYR A 162 -16.76 -0.04 1.80
CA TYR A 162 -16.64 -1.49 1.75
C TYR A 162 -17.87 -2.14 1.12
N ASP A 163 -17.71 -3.42 0.78
CA ASP A 163 -18.79 -4.23 0.23
C ASP A 163 -19.96 -4.38 1.20
N GLU A 164 -21.17 -4.31 0.64
CA GLU A 164 -22.42 -4.48 1.36
C GLU A 164 -22.97 -5.91 1.28
N ASN A 165 -22.19 -6.82 0.66
CA ASN A 165 -22.36 -8.27 0.67
C ASN A 165 -21.34 -8.95 1.63
N ASN A 166 -21.45 -10.26 1.84
CA ASN A 166 -20.46 -11.03 2.61
C ASN A 166 -20.51 -12.54 2.30
N ASP A 167 -19.52 -13.06 1.59
CA ASP A 167 -19.44 -14.49 1.23
C ASP A 167 -19.31 -15.43 2.44
N LYS A 168 -18.72 -14.98 3.55
CA LYS A 168 -18.56 -15.79 4.77
C LYS A 168 -19.83 -15.80 5.64
N LYS A 169 -20.64 -14.75 5.53
CA LYS A 169 -21.93 -14.60 6.22
C LYS A 169 -22.99 -14.14 5.22
N PRO A 170 -23.34 -14.97 4.23
CA PRO A 170 -24.26 -14.58 3.16
C PRO A 170 -25.70 -14.41 3.65
N PHE A 171 -26.03 -15.01 4.80
CA PHE A 171 -27.34 -14.94 5.41
C PHE A 171 -27.24 -14.61 6.90
N TYR A 172 -28.27 -13.97 7.44
CA TYR A 172 -28.40 -13.67 8.85
C TYR A 172 -29.87 -13.65 9.29
N TYR A 173 -30.12 -13.70 10.60
CA TYR A 173 -31.48 -13.71 11.14
C TYR A 173 -31.92 -12.28 11.51
N SER A 174 -33.10 -11.88 11.04
CA SER A 174 -33.71 -10.57 11.33
C SER A 174 -35.22 -10.74 11.52
N ASN A 175 -35.76 -10.26 12.64
CA ASN A 175 -37.21 -10.21 12.92
C ASN A 175 -37.99 -11.51 12.61
N GLY A 176 -37.43 -12.66 12.97
CA GLY A 176 -38.13 -13.93 12.79
C GLY A 176 -37.87 -14.63 11.45
N ARG A 177 -37.06 -14.02 10.55
CA ARG A 177 -36.81 -14.49 9.19
C ARG A 177 -35.32 -14.51 8.87
N ILE A 178 -34.95 -15.34 7.90
CA ILE A 178 -33.59 -15.36 7.34
C ILE A 178 -33.55 -14.34 6.20
N GLU A 179 -32.60 -13.43 6.26
CA GLU A 179 -32.33 -12.40 5.26
C GLU A 179 -30.95 -12.62 4.63
N PRO A 180 -30.77 -12.32 3.34
CA PRO A 180 -29.45 -12.26 2.75
C PRO A 180 -28.72 -10.99 3.21
N THR A 181 -27.41 -11.06 3.31
CA THR A 181 -26.57 -9.93 3.70
C THR A 181 -26.49 -8.93 2.55
N ARG A 182 -27.20 -7.80 2.70
CA ARG A 182 -27.32 -6.72 1.72
C ARG A 182 -27.70 -5.41 2.39
N CYS A 183 -27.43 -4.29 1.72
CA CYS A 183 -27.85 -2.98 2.23
C CYS A 183 -29.35 -2.76 2.12
N SER A 184 -29.91 -2.77 0.89
CA SER A 184 -31.34 -2.55 0.72
C SER A 184 -32.10 -3.87 0.86
N LYS A 185 -33.02 -3.95 1.84
CA LYS A 185 -33.95 -5.10 1.99
C LYS A 185 -34.97 -5.17 0.83
N ASN A 186 -35.06 -4.12 0.01
CA ASN A 186 -35.98 -4.03 -1.13
C ASN A 186 -35.47 -4.72 -2.39
N ILE A 187 -34.21 -5.19 -2.40
CA ILE A 187 -33.76 -6.09 -3.46
C ILE A 187 -34.48 -7.43 -3.24
N GLU A 188 -35.31 -7.87 -4.17
CA GLU A 188 -36.04 -9.14 -4.04
C GLU A 188 -35.34 -10.28 -4.80
N GLY A 189 -35.66 -11.52 -4.44
CA GLY A 189 -35.08 -12.70 -5.06
C GLY A 189 -35.46 -14.00 -4.37
N GLN A 190 -34.83 -15.10 -4.78
CA GLN A 190 -35.14 -16.45 -4.33
C GLN A 190 -33.88 -17.20 -3.87
N PHE A 191 -34.06 -18.22 -3.01
CA PHE A 191 -32.96 -19.00 -2.44
C PHE A 191 -32.95 -20.42 -3.01
N TYR A 192 -31.85 -20.80 -3.65
CA TYR A 192 -31.66 -22.16 -4.15
C TYR A 192 -30.24 -22.67 -3.92
N GLU A 193 -30.13 -23.98 -3.79
CA GLU A 193 -28.88 -24.73 -3.86
C GLU A 193 -28.68 -25.22 -5.30
N VAL A 194 -27.48 -25.03 -5.84
CA VAL A 194 -27.12 -25.53 -7.18
C VAL A 194 -26.37 -26.85 -6.99
N THR A 195 -26.96 -27.95 -7.46
CA THR A 195 -26.32 -29.27 -7.38
C THR A 195 -25.15 -29.39 -8.35
N ALA A 196 -24.28 -30.38 -8.15
CA ALA A 196 -23.17 -30.67 -9.06
C ALA A 196 -23.60 -30.96 -10.52
N GLY A 197 -24.87 -31.36 -10.73
CA GLY A 197 -25.45 -31.54 -12.06
C GLY A 197 -26.08 -30.28 -12.67
N GLY A 198 -25.99 -29.13 -12.01
CA GLY A 198 -26.58 -27.86 -12.44
C GLY A 198 -28.10 -27.75 -12.18
N SER A 199 -28.68 -28.63 -11.38
CA SER A 199 -30.11 -28.55 -11.02
C SER A 199 -30.33 -27.76 -9.73
N LEU A 200 -31.49 -27.11 -9.62
CA LEU A 200 -31.86 -26.28 -8.48
C LEU A 200 -32.60 -27.11 -7.42
N GLN A 201 -32.18 -26.99 -6.16
CA GLN A 201 -32.87 -27.54 -5.00
C GLN A 201 -33.22 -26.44 -4.02
N GLN A 202 -34.31 -26.63 -3.27
CA GLN A 202 -34.69 -25.69 -2.23
C GLN A 202 -33.65 -25.70 -1.10
N CYS A 203 -33.25 -24.51 -0.65
CA CYS A 203 -32.25 -24.40 0.40
C CYS A 203 -32.70 -25.08 1.70
N ARG A 204 -31.74 -25.69 2.38
CA ARG A 204 -31.93 -26.34 3.68
C ARG A 204 -31.49 -25.42 4.79
N THR A 205 -32.08 -25.62 5.97
CA THR A 205 -31.64 -24.95 7.21
C THR A 205 -30.66 -25.86 7.94
N ASP A 206 -29.54 -25.29 8.35
CA ASP A 206 -28.56 -25.93 9.21
C ASP A 206 -29.12 -26.04 10.64
N PRO A 207 -29.23 -27.25 11.23
CA PRO A 207 -29.78 -27.44 12.56
C PRO A 207 -28.94 -26.86 13.69
N GLU A 208 -27.64 -26.61 13.49
CA GLU A 208 -26.75 -26.02 14.51
C GLU A 208 -26.83 -24.51 14.50
N THR A 209 -26.74 -23.88 13.33
CA THR A 209 -26.72 -22.41 13.20
C THR A 209 -28.11 -21.80 13.05
N LEU A 210 -29.12 -22.60 12.71
CA LEU A 210 -30.48 -22.17 12.34
C LEU A 210 -30.53 -21.22 11.14
N LEU A 211 -29.45 -21.14 10.36
CA LEU A 211 -29.33 -20.38 9.11
C LEU A 211 -29.41 -21.31 7.90
N LEU A 212 -29.45 -20.75 6.69
CA LEU A 212 -29.36 -21.56 5.47
C LEU A 212 -27.97 -22.19 5.35
N THR A 213 -27.89 -23.39 4.76
CA THR A 213 -26.63 -24.09 4.57
C THR A 213 -25.68 -23.29 3.66
N LYS A 214 -24.38 -23.58 3.72
CA LYS A 214 -23.35 -22.84 2.98
C LYS A 214 -23.48 -22.98 1.46
N GLU A 215 -24.14 -24.04 0.99
CA GLU A 215 -24.40 -24.31 -0.42
C GLU A 215 -25.59 -23.51 -0.98
N CYS A 216 -26.37 -22.87 -0.09
CA CYS A 216 -27.48 -22.02 -0.49
C CYS A 216 -26.99 -20.70 -1.07
N THR A 217 -27.60 -20.28 -2.18
CA THR A 217 -27.29 -19.03 -2.88
C THR A 217 -28.55 -18.18 -3.02
N PHE A 218 -28.40 -16.86 -2.84
CA PHE A 218 -29.45 -15.89 -3.15
C PHE A 218 -29.38 -15.48 -4.62
N PHE A 219 -30.48 -15.67 -5.35
CA PHE A 219 -30.64 -15.28 -6.74
C PHE A 219 -31.56 -14.05 -6.80
N PRO A 220 -31.04 -12.86 -7.14
CA PRO A 220 -31.86 -11.66 -7.22
C PRO A 220 -32.80 -11.72 -8.43
N ASP A 221 -33.97 -11.11 -8.29
CA ASP A 221 -34.83 -10.82 -9.44
C ASP A 221 -34.11 -9.90 -10.43
N ARG A 222 -34.21 -10.21 -11.72
CA ARG A 222 -33.52 -9.41 -12.76
C ARG A 222 -34.05 -7.98 -12.81
N ASN A 223 -35.35 -7.84 -12.59
CA ASN A 223 -36.00 -6.55 -12.43
C ASN A 223 -36.19 -6.28 -10.94
N GLN A 224 -35.79 -5.10 -10.50
CA GLN A 224 -35.87 -4.64 -9.11
C GLN A 224 -36.68 -3.35 -9.05
N ILE A 225 -37.29 -3.09 -7.88
CA ILE A 225 -38.04 -1.86 -7.61
C ILE A 225 -37.11 -0.78 -7.04
N THR A 226 -36.07 -1.20 -6.31
CA THR A 226 -35.03 -0.31 -5.78
C THR A 226 -33.89 -0.14 -6.79
N ASN A 227 -33.26 1.04 -6.77
CA ASN A 227 -32.05 1.34 -7.52
C ASN A 227 -30.78 1.25 -6.65
N SER A 228 -30.90 0.80 -5.40
CA SER A 228 -29.82 0.64 -4.43
C SER A 228 -29.51 -0.85 -4.24
N SER A 229 -28.24 -1.29 -4.11
CA SER A 229 -27.01 -0.51 -3.96
C SER A 229 -25.87 -1.01 -4.86
N ILE A 230 -25.10 -0.07 -5.41
CA ILE A 230 -23.88 -0.31 -6.19
C ILE A 230 -22.86 -1.16 -5.42
N MET A 231 -22.73 -1.00 -4.09
CA MET A 231 -21.79 -1.78 -3.27
C MET A 231 -22.31 -3.17 -2.88
N PHE A 232 -23.54 -3.52 -3.26
CA PHE A 232 -24.07 -4.87 -3.09
C PHE A 232 -24.02 -5.66 -4.38
N LEU A 233 -24.59 -5.15 -5.47
CA LEU A 233 -24.69 -5.87 -6.74
C LEU A 233 -24.82 -4.92 -7.94
N PRO A 234 -23.69 -4.38 -8.46
CA PRO A 234 -23.71 -3.37 -9.52
C PRO A 234 -24.17 -3.90 -10.89
N SER A 235 -24.20 -5.22 -11.08
CA SER A 235 -24.56 -5.87 -12.35
C SER A 235 -26.05 -5.81 -12.70
N LEU A 236 -26.91 -5.48 -11.74
CA LEU A 236 -28.36 -5.36 -11.95
C LEU A 236 -28.68 -4.04 -12.66
N ASP A 237 -29.30 -4.11 -13.84
CA ASP A 237 -29.63 -2.93 -14.63
C ASP A 237 -30.37 -1.81 -13.84
N PRO A 238 -31.35 -2.12 -12.95
CA PRO A 238 -32.02 -1.11 -12.14
C PRO A 238 -31.14 -0.46 -11.06
N VAL A 239 -30.05 -1.10 -10.64
CA VAL A 239 -29.14 -0.53 -9.63
C VAL A 239 -28.36 0.60 -10.29
N THR A 240 -28.56 1.81 -9.78
CA THR A 240 -27.91 3.04 -10.26
C THR A 240 -27.49 3.96 -9.12
N ALA A 241 -27.76 3.63 -7.85
CA ALA A 241 -27.44 4.47 -6.71
C ALA A 241 -26.66 3.71 -5.63
N PHE A 242 -25.88 4.45 -4.84
CA PHE A 242 -25.28 3.93 -3.61
C PHE A 242 -26.32 3.82 -2.50
N CYS A 243 -26.05 2.99 -1.49
CA CYS A 243 -26.99 2.85 -0.39
C CYS A 243 -27.13 4.14 0.42
N HIS A 244 -28.36 4.63 0.52
CA HIS A 244 -28.74 5.78 1.34
C HIS A 244 -29.23 5.36 2.72
N GLU A 245 -29.19 6.31 3.65
CA GLU A 245 -29.55 6.15 5.06
C GLU A 245 -30.96 5.57 5.29
N ASN A 246 -31.94 5.94 4.45
CA ASN A 246 -33.32 5.48 4.55
C ASN A 246 -33.53 4.03 4.11
N GLU A 247 -32.63 3.48 3.29
CA GLU A 247 -32.66 2.09 2.83
C GLU A 247 -31.60 1.22 3.52
N HIS A 248 -30.74 1.82 4.35
CA HIS A 248 -29.60 1.14 4.94
C HIS A 248 -29.98 0.14 6.03
N ASN A 249 -29.49 -1.09 5.88
CA ASN A 249 -29.74 -2.18 6.78
C ASN A 249 -28.59 -2.37 7.78
N TYR A 250 -28.71 -1.71 8.92
CA TYR A 250 -27.73 -1.75 10.02
C TYR A 250 -27.51 -3.13 10.65
N GLU A 251 -28.43 -4.08 10.45
CA GLU A 251 -28.32 -5.43 11.01
C GLU A 251 -27.49 -6.37 10.12
N ALA A 252 -27.28 -6.03 8.85
CA ALA A 252 -26.58 -6.88 7.91
C ALA A 252 -25.10 -7.05 8.32
N PRO A 253 -24.57 -8.28 8.40
CA PRO A 253 -23.18 -8.53 8.78
C PRO A 253 -22.21 -8.33 7.60
N ASN A 254 -22.29 -7.20 6.89
CA ASN A 254 -21.39 -6.84 5.80
C ASN A 254 -20.18 -6.01 6.28
N MET A 255 -19.19 -5.82 5.41
CA MET A 255 -17.97 -5.10 5.76
C MET A 255 -18.21 -3.60 5.92
N GLN A 256 -19.13 -3.01 5.15
CA GLN A 256 -19.54 -1.62 5.31
C GLN A 256 -20.05 -1.32 6.73
N ASN A 257 -20.94 -2.16 7.27
CA ASN A 257 -21.45 -2.00 8.64
C ASN A 257 -20.36 -2.27 9.68
N LYS A 258 -19.52 -3.28 9.44
CA LYS A 258 -18.44 -3.66 10.35
C LYS A 258 -17.40 -2.55 10.51
N LYS A 259 -17.01 -1.92 9.41
CA LYS A 259 -15.91 -0.93 9.35
C LYS A 259 -16.42 0.51 9.48
N CYS A 260 -17.43 0.88 8.71
CA CYS A 260 -17.98 2.24 8.70
C CYS A 260 -19.13 2.43 9.68
N GLY A 261 -20.01 1.44 9.79
CA GLY A 261 -21.24 1.54 10.59
C GLY A 261 -22.20 2.64 10.09
N LYS A 262 -22.10 2.99 8.80
CA LYS A 262 -22.89 4.00 8.10
C LYS A 262 -23.21 3.53 6.69
N ALA A 263 -24.29 4.04 6.12
CA ALA A 263 -24.60 3.86 4.69
C ALA A 263 -23.45 4.36 3.80
N THR A 264 -23.21 3.69 2.67
CA THR A 264 -22.14 4.07 1.72
C THR A 264 -22.27 5.53 1.28
N TRP A 265 -23.48 5.98 0.95
CA TRP A 265 -23.72 7.39 0.60
C TRP A 265 -23.22 8.36 1.68
N THR A 266 -23.51 8.05 2.95
CA THR A 266 -23.09 8.88 4.08
C THR A 266 -21.56 8.95 4.18
N VAL A 267 -20.87 7.82 4.02
CA VAL A 267 -19.39 7.81 4.03
C VAL A 267 -18.81 8.67 2.90
N ILE A 268 -19.36 8.55 1.69
CA ILE A 268 -18.93 9.33 0.51
C ILE A 268 -19.02 10.83 0.80
N PHE A 269 -20.12 11.31 1.40
CA PHE A 269 -20.35 12.74 1.61
C PHE A 269 -19.86 13.28 2.95
N GLU A 270 -19.54 12.44 3.94
CA GLU A 270 -19.18 12.89 5.29
C GLU A 270 -17.77 12.55 5.73
N ASP A 271 -17.23 11.43 5.27
CA ASP A 271 -15.98 10.87 5.82
C ASP A 271 -14.88 10.84 4.76
N SER A 272 -15.22 10.72 3.47
CA SER A 272 -14.27 10.58 2.36
C SER A 272 -13.33 11.78 2.15
N VAL A 273 -12.25 11.55 1.39
CA VAL A 273 -11.32 12.59 0.93
C VAL A 273 -12.00 13.72 0.14
N ASP A 274 -13.14 13.45 -0.50
CA ASP A 274 -13.86 14.41 -1.34
C ASP A 274 -15.03 15.12 -0.62
N LYS A 275 -15.28 14.83 0.66
CA LYS A 275 -16.46 15.30 1.40
C LYS A 275 -16.72 16.81 1.28
N ASP A 276 -15.68 17.63 1.39
CA ASP A 276 -15.82 19.08 1.36
C ASP A 276 -16.19 19.59 -0.03
N ALA A 277 -15.58 19.01 -1.07
CA ALA A 277 -15.92 19.29 -2.46
C ALA A 277 -17.35 18.84 -2.76
N LEU A 278 -17.71 17.58 -2.49
CA LEU A 278 -19.01 16.98 -2.82
C LEU A 278 -20.19 17.69 -2.16
N ARG A 279 -20.03 18.16 -0.92
CA ARG A 279 -21.06 18.95 -0.20
C ARG A 279 -21.31 20.32 -0.84
N SER A 280 -20.28 20.90 -1.44
CA SER A 280 -20.37 22.22 -2.09
C SER A 280 -20.83 22.17 -3.55
N LEU A 281 -20.58 21.04 -4.23
CA LEU A 281 -20.90 20.87 -5.64
C LEU A 281 -22.40 20.89 -5.90
N LYS A 282 -22.79 21.57 -6.98
CA LYS A 282 -24.14 21.55 -7.51
C LYS A 282 -24.23 20.53 -8.65
N PRO A 283 -25.37 19.86 -8.82
CA PRO A 283 -25.66 19.04 -10.00
C PRO A 283 -25.38 19.83 -11.30
N LEU A 284 -24.84 19.16 -12.31
CA LEU A 284 -24.70 19.75 -13.64
C LEU A 284 -26.08 19.96 -14.28
N GLN A 285 -26.23 21.03 -15.05
CA GLN A 285 -27.50 21.33 -15.74
C GLN A 285 -27.67 20.55 -17.05
N SER A 286 -26.62 19.89 -17.51
CA SER A 286 -26.59 19.13 -18.76
C SER A 286 -25.63 17.96 -18.62
N PRO A 287 -25.84 16.86 -19.38
CA PRO A 287 -24.94 15.71 -19.37
C PRO A 287 -23.48 16.12 -19.62
N PRO A 288 -22.51 15.51 -18.91
CA PRO A 288 -21.11 15.83 -19.08
C PRO A 288 -20.59 15.37 -20.45
N PRO A 289 -19.54 16.04 -20.99
CA PRO A 289 -18.84 15.53 -22.17
C PRO A 289 -18.15 14.19 -21.85
N PRO A 290 -17.86 13.36 -22.88
CA PRO A 290 -17.06 12.15 -22.66
C PRO A 290 -15.65 12.50 -22.14
N PRO A 291 -15.02 11.61 -21.36
CA PRO A 291 -13.68 11.84 -20.81
C PRO A 291 -12.65 12.08 -21.92
N SER A 292 -11.68 12.95 -21.66
CA SER A 292 -10.52 13.11 -22.54
C SER A 292 -9.40 12.13 -22.16
N PHE A 293 -8.66 11.63 -23.16
CA PHE A 293 -7.63 10.63 -22.95
C PHE A 293 -6.29 11.08 -23.48
N LYS A 294 -5.24 10.87 -22.68
CA LYS A 294 -3.85 11.02 -23.10
C LYS A 294 -3.17 9.65 -23.05
N VAL A 295 -2.55 9.22 -24.13
CA VAL A 295 -1.72 8.00 -24.11
C VAL A 295 -0.25 8.42 -24.03
N VAL A 296 0.41 7.97 -22.97
CA VAL A 296 1.81 8.28 -22.69
C VAL A 296 2.63 7.00 -22.67
N GLN A 297 3.88 7.12 -23.08
CA GLN A 297 4.86 6.05 -22.98
C GLN A 297 6.11 6.58 -22.28
N ARG A 298 6.61 5.79 -21.34
CA ARG A 298 7.92 6.08 -20.73
C ARG A 298 9.00 5.58 -21.68
N LYS A 299 9.93 6.46 -22.03
CA LYS A 299 11.13 6.09 -22.80
C LYS A 299 12.14 5.39 -21.87
N GLN A 300 13.33 5.14 -22.40
CA GLN A 300 14.48 4.65 -21.63
C GLN A 300 14.66 5.47 -20.34
N ARG A 301 14.86 4.79 -19.20
CA ARG A 301 15.01 5.44 -17.90
C ARG A 301 16.26 6.31 -17.89
N VAL A 302 16.11 7.56 -17.46
CA VAL A 302 17.20 8.53 -17.32
C VAL A 302 17.29 8.91 -15.84
N VAL A 303 18.47 8.76 -15.25
CA VAL A 303 18.74 9.12 -13.85
C VAL A 303 19.92 10.09 -13.79
N CYS A 304 19.77 11.20 -13.08
CA CYS A 304 20.86 12.12 -12.77
C CYS A 304 21.16 12.11 -11.27
N LEU A 305 22.39 11.69 -10.91
CA LEU A 305 22.90 11.83 -9.56
C LEU A 305 23.43 13.25 -9.37
N ILE A 306 22.82 14.03 -8.47
CA ILE A 306 23.30 15.37 -8.10
C ILE A 306 23.83 15.28 -6.67
N LEU A 307 25.15 15.38 -6.55
CA LEU A 307 25.89 15.02 -5.35
C LEU A 307 26.55 16.25 -4.71
N ASP A 308 26.22 16.50 -3.45
CA ASP A 308 26.85 17.55 -2.65
C ASP A 308 28.31 17.21 -2.33
N VAL A 309 29.21 18.15 -2.60
CA VAL A 309 30.64 18.05 -2.27
C VAL A 309 31.11 19.27 -1.50
N SER A 310 30.21 19.96 -0.79
CA SER A 310 30.53 21.11 0.06
C SER A 310 31.39 20.74 1.25
N GLY A 311 32.00 21.74 1.90
CA GLY A 311 32.91 21.53 3.02
C GLY A 311 32.31 20.77 4.21
N SER A 312 30.99 20.83 4.40
CA SER A 312 30.25 20.11 5.45
C SER A 312 30.09 18.61 5.17
N MET A 313 30.34 18.17 3.93
CA MET A 313 30.39 16.76 3.54
C MET A 313 31.74 16.07 3.85
N ARG A 314 32.73 16.80 4.38
CA ARG A 314 34.04 16.23 4.73
C ARG A 314 33.95 15.10 5.76
N GLY A 315 34.92 14.19 5.73
CA GLY A 315 34.99 13.08 6.69
C GLY A 315 34.16 11.88 6.25
N SER A 316 33.30 11.37 7.13
CA SER A 316 32.49 10.16 6.87
C SER A 316 31.39 10.38 5.83
N ARG A 317 30.80 11.58 5.72
CA ARG A 317 29.66 11.85 4.83
C ARG A 317 29.99 11.65 3.36
N ILE A 318 31.10 12.23 2.87
CA ILE A 318 31.54 12.03 1.47
C ILE A 318 31.89 10.56 1.18
N LEU A 319 32.38 9.82 2.18
CA LEU A 319 32.65 8.40 2.06
C LEU A 319 31.35 7.59 1.94
N LEU A 320 30.39 7.83 2.83
CA LEU A 320 29.06 7.23 2.81
C LEU A 320 28.34 7.51 1.47
N GLN A 321 28.40 8.75 0.99
CA GLN A 321 27.87 9.14 -0.32
C GLN A 321 28.49 8.31 -1.45
N GLN A 322 29.82 8.15 -1.46
CA GLN A 322 30.49 7.33 -2.48
C GLN A 322 30.09 5.86 -2.37
N GLN A 323 29.98 5.31 -1.16
CA GLN A 323 29.57 3.92 -0.94
C GLN A 323 28.14 3.67 -1.45
N ALA A 324 27.20 4.54 -1.10
CA ALA A 324 25.80 4.40 -1.51
C ALA A 324 25.61 4.62 -3.02
N ALA A 325 26.26 5.64 -3.60
CA ALA A 325 26.25 5.84 -5.06
C ALA A 325 26.92 4.67 -5.81
N THR A 326 27.98 4.09 -5.25
CA THR A 326 28.62 2.88 -5.80
C THR A 326 27.66 1.69 -5.76
N HIS A 327 26.96 1.50 -4.64
CA HIS A 327 25.95 0.44 -4.50
C HIS A 327 24.82 0.61 -5.52
N PHE A 328 24.32 1.83 -5.70
CA PHE A 328 23.30 2.13 -6.69
C PHE A 328 23.74 1.79 -8.12
N LEU A 329 24.91 2.32 -8.53
CA LEU A 329 25.46 2.12 -9.87
C LEU A 329 25.79 0.67 -10.17
N ARG A 330 26.23 -0.10 -9.16
CA ARG A 330 26.64 -1.49 -9.34
C ARG A 330 25.47 -2.47 -9.26
N ASN A 331 24.58 -2.30 -8.27
CA ASN A 331 23.64 -3.33 -7.85
C ASN A 331 22.16 -2.97 -8.09
N ILE A 332 21.82 -1.68 -8.19
CA ILE A 332 20.42 -1.22 -8.21
C ILE A 332 19.98 -0.78 -9.61
N ILE A 333 20.74 0.10 -10.27
CA ILE A 333 20.35 0.64 -11.58
C ILE A 333 20.31 -0.48 -12.64
N GLU A 334 19.22 -0.55 -13.39
CA GLU A 334 19.02 -1.59 -14.40
C GLU A 334 19.90 -1.39 -15.65
N GLU A 335 20.05 -2.45 -16.42
CA GLU A 335 20.68 -2.36 -17.74
C GLU A 335 19.83 -1.51 -18.68
N GLN A 336 20.49 -0.84 -19.62
CA GLN A 336 19.90 0.13 -20.54
C GLN A 336 19.36 1.42 -19.88
N ALA A 337 19.44 1.62 -18.57
CA ALA A 337 19.21 2.97 -18.03
C ALA A 337 20.36 3.92 -18.44
N SER A 338 20.08 5.22 -18.58
CA SER A 338 21.09 6.25 -18.81
C SER A 338 21.37 7.02 -17.52
N VAL A 339 22.63 7.13 -17.13
CA VAL A 339 23.02 7.79 -15.88
C VAL A 339 23.91 9.01 -16.14
N GLY A 340 23.55 10.15 -15.56
CA GLY A 340 24.39 11.35 -15.46
C GLY A 340 24.90 11.53 -14.04
N ILE A 341 26.09 12.12 -13.88
CA ILE A 341 26.67 12.44 -12.56
C ILE A 341 27.06 13.91 -12.54
N VAL A 342 26.52 14.63 -11.59
CA VAL A 342 26.78 16.05 -11.33
C VAL A 342 27.23 16.18 -9.87
N GLN A 343 28.25 17.00 -9.65
CA GLN A 343 28.60 17.44 -8.30
C GLN A 343 28.29 18.93 -8.14
N PHE A 344 28.04 19.38 -6.91
CA PHE A 344 27.93 20.80 -6.60
C PHE A 344 28.55 21.16 -5.24
N SER A 345 29.13 22.35 -5.17
CA SER A 345 29.49 23.03 -3.93
C SER A 345 29.39 24.54 -4.14
N THR A 346 30.51 25.26 -4.24
CA THR A 346 30.54 26.67 -4.64
C THR A 346 30.12 26.85 -6.11
N SER A 347 30.33 25.81 -6.93
CA SER A 347 29.94 25.71 -8.34
C SER A 347 29.38 24.31 -8.62
N ALA A 348 28.58 24.17 -9.68
CA ALA A 348 28.15 22.86 -10.19
C ALA A 348 28.98 22.44 -11.41
N SER A 349 29.25 21.14 -11.54
CA SER A 349 29.95 20.58 -12.69
C SER A 349 29.49 19.16 -12.99
N THR A 350 29.27 18.86 -14.27
CA THR A 350 28.99 17.51 -14.76
C THR A 350 30.28 16.67 -14.76
N LEU A 351 30.29 15.59 -13.99
CA LEU A 351 31.38 14.61 -13.94
C LEU A 351 31.23 13.55 -15.01
N SER A 352 29.98 13.14 -15.28
CA SER A 352 29.63 12.25 -16.39
C SER A 352 28.41 12.79 -17.12
N PRO A 353 28.45 12.92 -18.45
CA PRO A 353 27.23 13.09 -19.23
C PRO A 353 26.35 11.83 -19.13
N LEU A 354 25.13 11.91 -19.64
CA LEU A 354 24.22 10.77 -19.73
C LEU A 354 24.91 9.60 -20.45
N THR A 355 25.15 8.52 -19.71
CA THR A 355 25.84 7.34 -20.18
C THR A 355 24.95 6.11 -19.98
N THR A 356 24.66 5.40 -21.07
CA THR A 356 23.84 4.19 -21.04
C THR A 356 24.58 3.03 -20.39
N ILE A 357 23.93 2.35 -19.45
CA ILE A 357 24.45 1.16 -18.80
C ILE A 357 24.32 -0.05 -19.74
N ASP A 358 25.39 -0.37 -20.45
CA ASP A 358 25.46 -1.50 -21.40
C ASP A 358 26.29 -2.69 -20.88
N SER A 359 27.07 -2.49 -19.81
CA SER A 359 28.04 -3.46 -19.31
C SER A 359 28.52 -3.11 -17.89
N ASP A 360 29.08 -4.10 -17.19
CA ASP A 360 29.74 -3.88 -15.90
C ASP A 360 30.94 -2.93 -15.99
N ASN A 361 31.65 -2.92 -17.13
CA ASN A 361 32.74 -1.97 -17.36
C ASN A 361 32.23 -0.52 -17.37
N THR A 362 31.06 -0.27 -17.95
CA THR A 362 30.43 1.05 -17.93
C THR A 362 30.05 1.46 -16.50
N ARG A 363 29.50 0.53 -15.70
CA ARG A 363 29.23 0.75 -14.27
C ARG A 363 30.51 1.16 -13.52
N GLU A 364 31.59 0.40 -13.68
CA GLU A 364 32.87 0.68 -13.02
C GLU A 364 33.52 2.00 -13.49
N ASN A 365 33.31 2.41 -14.74
CA ASN A 365 33.79 3.71 -15.22
C ASN A 365 33.03 4.87 -14.58
N LEU A 366 31.70 4.76 -14.43
CA LEU A 366 30.89 5.75 -13.71
C LEU A 366 31.28 5.82 -12.23
N ILE A 367 31.51 4.67 -11.57
CA ILE A 367 31.94 4.62 -10.17
C ILE A 367 33.28 5.35 -9.97
N LYS A 368 34.24 5.20 -10.89
CA LYS A 368 35.53 5.92 -10.84
C LYS A 368 35.38 7.44 -10.93
N MET A 369 34.30 7.94 -11.53
CA MET A 369 34.00 9.37 -11.67
C MET A 369 33.32 9.96 -10.43
N LEU A 370 32.90 9.16 -9.46
CA LEU A 370 32.26 9.68 -8.24
C LEU A 370 33.19 10.65 -7.48
N PRO A 371 32.64 11.74 -6.91
CA PRO A 371 33.43 12.78 -6.28
C PRO A 371 34.13 12.29 -5.02
N LYS A 372 35.43 12.65 -4.89
CA LYS A 372 36.30 12.13 -3.81
C LYS A 372 36.62 13.13 -2.71
N VAL A 373 36.44 14.42 -2.99
CA VAL A 373 36.88 15.51 -2.13
C VAL A 373 35.70 16.45 -1.90
N ALA A 374 35.53 16.84 -0.65
CA ALA A 374 34.50 17.76 -0.20
C ALA A 374 35.14 19.09 0.21
N ASP A 375 34.76 20.19 -0.46
CA ASP A 375 35.21 21.55 -0.17
C ASP A 375 34.29 22.61 -0.79
N GLY A 376 34.37 23.83 -0.27
CA GLY A 376 33.59 24.98 -0.73
C GLY A 376 32.27 25.17 0.02
N TRP A 377 31.50 26.14 -0.45
CA TRP A 377 30.17 26.47 0.07
C TRP A 377 29.12 25.50 -0.46
N THR A 378 27.88 25.62 0.00
CA THR A 378 26.76 24.73 -0.37
C THR A 378 25.75 25.54 -1.18
N ASN A 379 26.00 25.72 -2.48
CA ASN A 379 25.07 26.42 -3.38
C ASN A 379 24.14 25.42 -4.09
N MET A 380 23.05 25.06 -3.43
CA MET A 380 22.13 24.03 -3.91
C MET A 380 21.41 24.45 -5.20
N CYS A 381 21.12 25.74 -5.38
CA CYS A 381 20.50 26.24 -6.61
C CYS A 381 21.37 26.04 -7.84
N LEU A 382 22.69 26.00 -7.69
CA LEU A 382 23.58 25.66 -8.80
C LEU A 382 23.46 24.18 -9.18
N GLY A 383 23.34 23.28 -8.21
CA GLY A 383 23.02 21.87 -8.46
C GLY A 383 21.67 21.72 -9.17
N LEU A 384 20.62 22.37 -8.64
CA LEU A 384 19.28 22.34 -9.22
C LEU A 384 19.20 23.00 -10.60
N SER A 385 20.06 23.96 -10.92
CA SER A 385 20.12 24.54 -12.27
C SER A 385 20.55 23.53 -13.34
N GLN A 386 21.18 22.42 -12.96
CA GLN A 386 21.57 21.34 -13.88
C GLN A 386 20.40 20.42 -14.23
N VAL A 387 19.26 20.56 -13.55
CA VAL A 387 18.03 19.80 -13.79
C VAL A 387 17.39 20.18 -15.13
N ASP A 388 17.32 21.48 -15.43
CA ASP A 388 16.59 21.99 -16.60
C ASP A 388 17.52 22.21 -17.80
N ASN A 389 17.70 21.15 -18.59
CA ASN A 389 18.43 21.19 -19.87
C ASN A 389 17.52 21.33 -21.10
N GLY A 390 16.20 21.52 -20.91
CA GLY A 390 15.19 21.58 -21.97
C GLY A 390 14.50 20.25 -22.35
N ASP A 391 14.92 19.09 -21.82
CA ASP A 391 14.24 17.77 -22.00
C ASP A 391 14.25 16.92 -20.70
N ALA A 392 14.11 17.57 -19.54
CA ALA A 392 14.09 16.90 -18.23
C ALA A 392 12.76 16.15 -17.93
N LEU A 393 11.81 16.17 -18.88
CA LEU A 393 10.46 15.66 -18.68
C LEU A 393 10.48 14.15 -18.41
N GLY A 394 10.15 13.75 -17.19
CA GLY A 394 10.11 12.36 -16.75
C GLY A 394 11.45 11.72 -16.39
N ASP A 395 12.53 12.50 -16.43
CA ASP A 395 13.84 12.09 -15.95
C ASP A 395 13.84 12.04 -14.41
N GLU A 396 14.61 11.13 -13.82
CA GLU A 396 14.72 10.97 -12.37
C GLU A 396 15.98 11.64 -11.85
N ILE A 397 15.85 12.32 -10.71
CA ILE A 397 16.94 13.05 -10.08
C ILE A 397 17.07 12.55 -8.65
N ILE A 398 18.29 12.16 -8.29
CA ILE A 398 18.63 11.79 -6.92
C ILE A 398 19.53 12.91 -6.40
N PHE A 399 18.94 13.82 -5.65
CA PHE A 399 19.61 14.98 -5.07
C PHE A 399 20.05 14.66 -3.65
N LEU A 400 21.35 14.49 -3.44
CA LEU A 400 21.91 14.16 -2.14
C LEU A 400 22.68 15.35 -1.57
N THR A 401 22.38 15.70 -0.32
CA THR A 401 22.99 16.83 0.40
C THR A 401 22.99 16.59 1.92
N ASP A 402 23.74 17.37 2.67
CA ASP A 402 23.59 17.46 4.14
C ASP A 402 22.67 18.59 4.62
N GLY A 403 21.98 19.24 3.68
CA GLY A 403 20.89 20.15 4.00
C GLY A 403 21.33 21.56 4.40
N GLU A 404 22.63 21.84 4.54
CA GLU A 404 23.14 23.14 5.00
C GLU A 404 23.35 24.13 3.84
N ALA A 405 22.27 24.52 3.15
CA ALA A 405 22.37 25.46 2.03
C ALA A 405 22.88 26.83 2.48
N THR A 406 23.81 27.37 1.69
CA THR A 406 24.34 28.73 1.86
C THR A 406 23.58 29.75 1.01
N ASP A 407 22.85 29.27 0.01
CA ASP A 407 21.90 30.01 -0.80
C ASP A 407 20.45 29.76 -0.37
N ASN A 408 19.53 30.52 -0.96
CA ASN A 408 18.10 30.37 -0.67
C ASN A 408 17.43 29.43 -1.68
N ILE A 409 17.29 28.16 -1.30
CA ILE A 409 16.69 27.10 -2.13
C ILE A 409 15.27 27.46 -2.60
N GLU A 410 14.51 28.22 -1.80
CA GLU A 410 13.13 28.62 -2.13
C GLU A 410 13.05 29.44 -3.43
N LEU A 411 14.16 30.05 -3.88
CA LEU A 411 14.22 30.79 -5.13
C LEU A 411 14.35 29.90 -6.37
N CYS A 412 14.86 28.68 -6.22
CA CYS A 412 15.16 27.78 -7.34
C CYS A 412 14.33 26.49 -7.34
N ALA A 413 13.84 26.03 -6.18
CA ALA A 413 12.96 24.87 -6.07
C ALA A 413 11.72 24.95 -7.00
N PRO A 414 11.00 26.10 -7.12
CA PRO A 414 9.87 26.19 -8.02
C PRO A 414 10.21 25.94 -9.50
N SER A 415 11.41 26.32 -9.94
CA SER A 415 11.86 26.06 -11.32
C SER A 415 12.20 24.58 -11.52
N ALA A 416 12.85 23.96 -10.53
CA ALA A 416 13.14 22.53 -10.54
C ALA A 416 11.85 21.69 -10.56
N ILE A 417 10.84 22.04 -9.77
CA ILE A 417 9.52 21.37 -9.77
C ILE A 417 8.84 21.51 -11.14
N LYS A 418 8.94 22.68 -11.78
CA LYS A 418 8.35 22.96 -13.09
C LYS A 418 9.08 22.30 -14.26
N SER A 419 10.31 21.83 -14.09
CA SER A 419 11.08 21.12 -15.13
C SER A 419 10.37 19.85 -15.63
N GLY A 420 9.56 19.24 -14.77
CA GLY A 420 8.88 17.98 -15.04
C GLY A 420 9.72 16.73 -14.80
N ALA A 421 10.91 16.88 -14.20
CA ALA A 421 11.66 15.79 -13.62
C ALA A 421 10.99 15.24 -12.34
N ILE A 422 11.31 14.00 -11.97
CA ILE A 422 10.95 13.36 -10.70
C ILE A 422 12.15 13.52 -9.76
N ILE A 423 12.04 14.36 -8.74
CA ILE A 423 13.16 14.74 -7.87
C ILE A 423 13.05 14.01 -6.55
N SER A 424 13.87 12.97 -6.34
CA SER A 424 14.06 12.36 -5.02
C SER A 424 15.21 13.05 -4.29
N THR A 425 15.03 13.29 -3.00
CA THR A 425 16.00 14.01 -2.18
C THR A 425 16.45 13.16 -1.00
N VAL A 426 17.76 13.09 -0.78
CA VAL A 426 18.38 12.42 0.36
C VAL A 426 19.13 13.45 1.19
N ALA A 427 18.79 13.56 2.46
CA ALA A 427 19.40 14.55 3.36
C ALA A 427 20.15 13.88 4.51
N PHE A 428 21.42 14.28 4.71
CA PHE A 428 22.13 14.02 5.96
C PHE A 428 21.76 15.06 7.03
N GLY A 429 21.52 14.59 8.26
CA GLY A 429 21.49 15.47 9.43
C GLY A 429 20.28 16.42 9.53
N LYS A 430 20.21 17.09 10.68
CA LYS A 430 18.99 17.76 11.18
C LYS A 430 18.57 19.04 10.44
N LYS A 431 19.42 19.56 9.55
CA LYS A 431 19.27 20.92 9.00
C LYS A 431 18.71 20.98 7.58
N ALA A 432 18.26 19.85 7.01
CA ALA A 432 17.69 19.88 5.66
C ALA A 432 16.51 20.86 5.54
N ALA A 433 16.52 21.68 4.49
CA ALA A 433 15.46 22.66 4.23
C ALA A 433 14.13 21.98 3.88
N THR A 434 13.02 22.60 4.30
CA THR A 434 11.65 22.14 3.96
C THR A 434 11.44 22.06 2.45
N ALA A 435 12.08 22.93 1.67
CA ALA A 435 12.08 22.88 0.20
C ALA A 435 12.48 21.51 -0.39
N LEU A 436 13.35 20.73 0.28
CA LEU A 436 13.74 19.40 -0.21
C LEU A 436 12.56 18.42 -0.16
N ILE A 437 11.78 18.48 0.93
CA ILE A 437 10.56 17.69 1.10
C ILE A 437 9.53 18.11 0.05
N GLU A 438 9.31 19.42 -0.11
CA GLU A 438 8.34 19.96 -1.07
C GLU A 438 8.69 19.56 -2.52
N MET A 439 9.97 19.62 -2.90
CA MET A 439 10.42 19.17 -4.23
C MET A 439 10.11 17.68 -4.46
N ALA A 440 10.40 16.84 -3.48
CA ALA A 440 10.10 15.41 -3.57
C ALA A 440 8.61 15.17 -3.71
N GLU A 441 7.79 15.77 -2.85
CA GLU A 441 6.34 15.58 -2.87
C GLU A 441 5.69 16.08 -4.16
N GLN A 442 6.02 17.30 -4.62
CA GLN A 442 5.36 17.89 -5.80
C GLN A 442 5.81 17.28 -7.13
N THR A 443 6.98 16.66 -7.17
CA THR A 443 7.45 15.92 -8.37
C THR A 443 7.17 14.43 -8.29
N GLY A 444 6.66 13.96 -7.15
CA GLY A 444 6.45 12.55 -6.83
C GLY A 444 7.76 11.76 -6.63
N GLY A 445 8.88 12.43 -6.33
CA GLY A 445 10.05 11.75 -5.80
C GLY A 445 9.85 11.28 -4.35
N LYS A 446 10.90 10.71 -3.78
CA LYS A 446 10.92 10.28 -2.36
C LYS A 446 11.81 11.22 -1.55
N PHE A 447 11.40 11.55 -0.34
CA PHE A 447 12.27 12.20 0.64
C PHE A 447 12.77 11.17 1.65
N ILE A 448 14.08 11.06 1.81
CA ILE A 448 14.71 10.17 2.77
C ILE A 448 15.73 10.93 3.61
N TYR A 449 15.54 10.87 4.91
CA TYR A 449 16.52 11.27 5.91
C TYR A 449 17.48 10.10 6.17
N ALA A 450 18.77 10.38 6.13
CA ALA A 450 19.82 9.43 6.48
C ALA A 450 20.67 9.94 7.65
N ASN A 451 20.78 9.14 8.71
CA ASN A 451 21.72 9.35 9.79
C ASN A 451 23.16 9.18 9.26
N ASP A 452 24.07 10.05 9.71
CA ASP A 452 25.48 10.04 9.31
C ASP A 452 26.37 9.13 10.18
N GLU A 453 25.79 8.45 11.19
CA GLU A 453 26.43 7.38 11.92
C GLU A 453 26.64 6.13 11.03
N LEU A 454 27.86 5.58 11.02
CA LEU A 454 28.20 4.44 10.16
C LEU A 454 27.38 3.19 10.48
N THR A 455 26.93 3.00 11.72
CA THR A 455 26.05 1.87 12.09
C THR A 455 24.68 1.97 11.42
N SER A 456 24.28 3.15 10.94
CA SER A 456 23.05 3.35 10.20
C SER A 456 23.24 2.98 8.74
N ASN A 457 22.47 1.99 8.27
CA ASN A 457 22.40 1.63 6.85
C ASN A 457 21.43 2.49 6.05
N GLN A 458 20.82 3.51 6.66
CA GLN A 458 19.75 4.29 6.04
C GLN A 458 20.13 4.85 4.67
N LEU A 459 21.37 5.28 4.47
CA LEU A 459 21.80 5.80 3.16
C LEU A 459 21.88 4.70 2.09
N MET A 460 22.46 3.55 2.44
CA MET A 460 22.51 2.39 1.53
C MET A 460 21.09 1.94 1.18
N ASP A 461 20.22 1.88 2.19
CA ASP A 461 18.81 1.52 2.04
C ASP A 461 18.04 2.54 1.21
N ALA A 462 18.33 3.84 1.36
CA ALA A 462 17.75 4.91 0.57
C ALA A 462 18.03 4.70 -0.92
N PHE A 463 19.30 4.46 -1.27
CA PHE A 463 19.68 4.20 -2.66
C PHE A 463 19.14 2.87 -3.18
N ALA A 464 19.06 1.84 -2.33
CA ALA A 464 18.41 0.58 -2.68
C ALA A 464 16.90 0.75 -2.97
N SER A 465 16.25 1.75 -2.34
CA SER A 465 14.83 2.05 -2.55
C SER A 465 14.52 2.87 -3.82
N PHE A 466 15.53 3.40 -4.52
CA PHE A 466 15.38 4.15 -5.78
C PHE A 466 15.27 3.23 -7.01
N THR A 467 14.44 2.21 -6.88
CA THR A 467 13.99 1.38 -8.00
C THR A 467 12.84 2.06 -8.74
N PHE A 468 12.64 1.66 -10.00
CA PHE A 468 11.52 2.13 -10.80
C PHE A 468 10.76 0.93 -11.36
N SER A 469 9.56 0.67 -10.85
CA SER A 469 8.78 -0.50 -11.27
C SER A 469 8.03 -0.26 -12.57
N THR A 470 8.10 -1.25 -13.47
CA THR A 470 7.31 -1.31 -14.71
C THR A 470 6.18 -2.33 -14.65
N GLY A 471 5.97 -2.97 -13.50
CA GLY A 471 5.07 -4.12 -13.32
C GLY A 471 5.72 -5.47 -13.68
N ASP A 472 7.02 -5.48 -13.99
CA ASP A 472 7.83 -6.69 -14.15
C ASP A 472 8.86 -6.79 -13.02
N TYR A 473 8.41 -7.28 -11.87
CA TYR A 473 9.23 -7.41 -10.67
C TYR A 473 10.40 -8.41 -10.80
N THR A 474 10.46 -9.20 -11.89
CA THR A 474 11.58 -10.15 -12.11
C THR A 474 12.90 -9.46 -12.40
N LYS A 475 12.84 -8.21 -12.88
CA LYS A 475 14.02 -7.40 -13.23
C LYS A 475 14.45 -6.45 -12.13
N GLU A 476 13.67 -6.37 -11.05
CA GLU A 476 13.92 -5.44 -9.96
C GLU A 476 14.88 -6.04 -8.94
N PRO A 477 15.85 -5.25 -8.42
CA PRO A 477 16.68 -5.66 -7.31
C PRO A 477 15.84 -5.75 -6.03
N VAL A 478 16.15 -6.73 -5.19
CA VAL A 478 15.50 -6.97 -3.92
C VAL A 478 16.55 -6.98 -2.81
N GLN A 479 16.29 -6.23 -1.75
CA GLN A 479 17.15 -6.20 -0.58
C GLN A 479 16.74 -7.31 0.38
N LEU A 480 17.67 -8.22 0.65
CA LEU A 480 17.43 -9.38 1.53
C LEU A 480 17.70 -9.01 2.99
N GLU A 481 18.78 -8.25 3.24
CA GLU A 481 19.21 -7.90 4.59
C GLU A 481 19.87 -6.52 4.62
N SER A 482 19.65 -5.80 5.72
CA SER A 482 20.34 -4.54 6.01
C SER A 482 20.52 -4.29 7.50
N VAL A 483 21.72 -4.55 7.98
CA VAL A 483 22.07 -4.48 9.40
C VAL A 483 23.40 -3.77 9.63
N GLY A 484 23.52 -3.12 10.78
CA GLY A 484 24.74 -2.49 11.23
C GLY A 484 24.92 -2.65 12.73
N GLU A 485 26.18 -2.75 13.16
CA GLU A 485 26.54 -2.94 14.57
C GLU A 485 27.92 -2.38 14.85
N ARG A 486 28.14 -1.89 16.08
CA ARG A 486 29.47 -1.56 16.60
C ARG A 486 29.93 -2.66 17.54
N THR A 487 31.00 -3.38 17.15
CA THR A 487 31.54 -4.50 17.92
C THR A 487 33.07 -4.47 17.92
N SER A 488 33.67 -5.15 18.91
CA SER A 488 35.12 -5.38 18.98
C SER A 488 35.50 -6.85 18.83
N ASP A 489 34.54 -7.70 18.44
CA ASP A 489 34.71 -9.14 18.30
C ASP A 489 34.06 -9.64 16.99
N TRP A 490 32.93 -10.34 17.07
CA TRP A 490 32.20 -10.85 15.90
C TRP A 490 30.99 -10.00 15.55
N PHE A 491 30.83 -9.73 14.27
CA PHE A 491 29.59 -9.29 13.64
C PHE A 491 29.09 -10.43 12.76
N ASN A 492 28.04 -11.11 13.20
CA ASN A 492 27.54 -12.33 12.59
C ASN A 492 26.01 -12.32 12.43
N GLY A 493 25.54 -13.17 11.52
CA GLY A 493 24.11 -13.35 11.33
C GLY A 493 23.82 -14.26 10.13
N THR A 494 22.53 -14.36 9.84
CA THR A 494 22.01 -15.25 8.79
C THR A 494 21.12 -14.44 7.86
N VAL A 495 21.28 -14.66 6.56
CA VAL A 495 20.37 -14.16 5.52
C VAL A 495 19.80 -15.35 4.76
N SER A 496 18.48 -15.42 4.63
CA SER A 496 17.81 -16.51 3.91
C SER A 496 17.55 -16.10 2.46
N VAL A 497 18.08 -16.88 1.53
CA VAL A 497 17.84 -16.78 0.08
C VAL A 497 16.79 -17.82 -0.29
N ASP A 498 15.60 -17.42 -0.70
CA ASP A 498 14.57 -18.37 -1.14
C ASP A 498 14.68 -18.68 -2.65
N GLN A 499 13.87 -19.61 -3.13
CA GLN A 499 13.91 -20.10 -4.52
C GLN A 499 13.57 -19.04 -5.57
N THR A 500 12.94 -17.92 -5.18
CA THR A 500 12.54 -16.86 -6.12
C THR A 500 13.66 -15.87 -6.41
N VAL A 501 14.72 -15.85 -5.60
CA VAL A 501 15.86 -14.94 -5.73
C VAL A 501 17.18 -15.71 -5.79
N GLY A 502 18.23 -15.10 -6.33
CA GLY A 502 19.57 -15.69 -6.30
C GLY A 502 20.51 -15.14 -7.36
N ASN A 503 19.98 -14.57 -8.45
CA ASN A 503 20.82 -13.93 -9.46
C ASN A 503 21.35 -12.58 -8.95
N LYS A 504 22.55 -12.20 -9.42
CA LYS A 504 23.24 -10.96 -9.03
C LYS A 504 23.28 -10.75 -7.50
N THR A 505 23.41 -11.84 -6.75
CA THR A 505 23.48 -11.78 -5.28
C THR A 505 24.80 -11.18 -4.84
N SER A 506 24.75 -10.12 -4.04
CA SER A 506 25.92 -9.38 -3.58
C SER A 506 25.85 -9.12 -2.08
N PHE A 507 26.94 -9.41 -1.36
CA PHE A 507 27.14 -9.01 0.03
C PHE A 507 28.10 -7.83 0.05
N VAL A 508 27.62 -6.68 0.52
CA VAL A 508 28.40 -5.45 0.64
C VAL A 508 28.63 -5.17 2.12
N ILE A 509 29.88 -5.21 2.55
CA ILE A 509 30.29 -4.97 3.92
C ILE A 509 31.07 -3.65 3.97
N ILE A 510 30.64 -2.74 4.83
CA ILE A 510 31.32 -1.47 5.10
C ILE A 510 31.93 -1.51 6.49
N TYR A 511 33.15 -1.00 6.66
CA TYR A 511 33.85 -0.97 7.94
C TYR A 511 34.43 0.41 8.27
N GLU A 512 34.51 0.75 9.57
CA GLU A 512 34.89 2.09 10.02
C GLU A 512 36.40 2.34 10.02
N LEU A 513 37.18 1.43 10.60
CA LEU A 513 38.56 1.71 11.00
C LEU A 513 39.56 0.75 10.36
N SER A 514 39.43 -0.55 10.59
CA SER A 514 40.39 -1.56 10.15
C SER A 514 39.72 -2.64 9.30
N PHE A 515 40.44 -3.11 8.28
CA PHE A 515 39.97 -4.17 7.40
C PHE A 515 39.71 -5.46 8.21
N PRO A 516 38.47 -5.98 8.25
CA PRO A 516 38.12 -7.12 9.09
C PRO A 516 38.43 -8.46 8.42
N SER A 517 38.37 -9.54 9.20
CA SER A 517 38.32 -10.88 8.63
C SER A 517 36.89 -11.22 8.21
N VAL A 518 36.67 -11.64 6.97
CA VAL A 518 35.33 -11.89 6.41
C VAL A 518 35.18 -13.36 6.05
N TYR A 519 34.15 -13.99 6.57
CA TYR A 519 33.72 -15.34 6.24
C TYR A 519 32.25 -15.32 5.89
N ILE A 520 31.89 -15.81 4.70
CA ILE A 520 30.50 -15.99 4.28
C ILE A 520 30.34 -17.44 3.85
N GLN A 521 29.40 -18.17 4.46
CA GLN A 521 29.17 -19.58 4.24
C GLN A 521 27.84 -19.79 3.52
N SER A 522 27.87 -20.52 2.40
CA SER A 522 26.66 -20.95 1.68
C SER A 522 25.92 -22.07 2.42
N PRO A 523 24.65 -22.35 2.07
CA PRO A 523 23.88 -23.46 2.64
C PRO A 523 24.55 -24.82 2.50
N SER A 524 25.22 -25.07 1.37
CA SER A 524 26.02 -26.29 1.12
C SER A 524 27.35 -26.36 1.90
N GLY A 525 27.73 -25.29 2.61
CA GLY A 525 28.95 -25.21 3.42
C GLY A 525 30.18 -24.68 2.69
N LEU A 526 30.04 -24.11 1.50
CA LEU A 526 31.14 -23.42 0.82
C LEU A 526 31.45 -22.10 1.54
N ILE A 527 32.71 -21.91 1.93
CA ILE A 527 33.15 -20.70 2.64
C ILE A 527 33.87 -19.77 1.69
N TYR A 528 33.32 -18.57 1.54
CA TYR A 528 33.93 -17.44 0.87
C TYR A 528 34.74 -16.63 1.88
N THR A 529 35.98 -16.33 1.53
CA THR A 529 36.92 -15.55 2.35
C THR A 529 37.38 -14.30 1.59
N GLN A 530 38.35 -13.56 2.13
CA GLN A 530 38.87 -12.35 1.49
C GLN A 530 39.47 -12.58 0.09
N THR A 531 39.85 -13.82 -0.24
CA THR A 531 40.35 -14.16 -1.59
C THR A 531 39.25 -14.19 -2.64
N ASN A 532 37.99 -14.32 -2.23
CA ASN A 532 36.82 -14.34 -3.09
C ASN A 532 36.12 -12.99 -3.18
N THR A 533 36.52 -12.02 -2.36
CA THR A 533 35.91 -10.70 -2.32
C THR A 533 36.77 -9.65 -3.03
N SER A 534 36.11 -8.60 -3.51
CA SER A 534 36.78 -7.37 -3.90
C SER A 534 36.88 -6.44 -2.69
N HIS A 535 38.04 -5.80 -2.52
CA HIS A 535 38.27 -4.87 -1.42
C HIS A 535 38.64 -3.50 -1.97
N ASP A 536 37.76 -2.53 -1.73
CA ASP A 536 38.09 -1.12 -1.93
C ASP A 536 38.57 -0.54 -0.60
N LYS A 537 39.90 -0.39 -0.51
CA LYS A 537 40.56 0.15 0.69
C LYS A 537 40.22 1.63 0.93
N LEU A 538 39.97 2.41 -0.13
CA LEU A 538 39.66 3.83 -0.02
C LEU A 538 38.22 4.02 0.45
N LEU A 539 37.30 3.25 -0.12
CA LEU A 539 35.90 3.23 0.29
C LEU A 539 35.65 2.45 1.58
N LYS A 540 36.61 1.68 2.08
CA LYS A 540 36.44 0.77 3.23
C LYS A 540 35.27 -0.20 3.01
N THR A 541 35.20 -0.76 1.80
CA THR A 541 34.11 -1.63 1.36
C THR A 541 34.68 -2.96 0.91
N VAL A 542 34.05 -4.04 1.36
CA VAL A 542 34.31 -5.42 0.93
C VAL A 542 33.07 -5.91 0.21
N THR A 543 33.22 -6.43 -1.00
CA THR A 543 32.09 -6.93 -1.79
C THR A 543 32.33 -8.36 -2.23
N LEU A 544 31.42 -9.27 -1.83
CA LEU A 544 31.30 -10.59 -2.42
C LEU A 544 30.18 -10.56 -3.46
N ASN A 545 30.52 -10.81 -4.72
CA ASN A 545 29.52 -11.13 -5.75
C ASN A 545 29.45 -12.65 -5.85
N VAL A 546 28.31 -13.23 -5.51
CA VAL A 546 28.12 -14.68 -5.58
C VAL A 546 28.13 -15.09 -7.05
N PRO A 547 28.97 -16.06 -7.46
CA PRO A 547 29.05 -16.47 -8.85
C PRO A 547 27.77 -17.21 -9.27
N GLY A 548 27.17 -16.79 -10.38
CA GLY A 548 25.95 -17.40 -10.91
C GLY A 548 24.71 -17.11 -10.05
N THR A 549 23.85 -18.11 -9.92
CA THR A 549 22.66 -18.05 -9.06
C THR A 549 23.03 -18.55 -7.66
N ALA A 550 22.81 -17.72 -6.64
CA ALA A 550 23.03 -18.10 -5.26
C ALA A 550 22.14 -19.30 -4.87
N GLU A 551 22.73 -20.21 -4.10
CA GLU A 551 22.04 -21.37 -3.57
C GLU A 551 20.90 -20.96 -2.63
N PRO A 552 19.67 -21.49 -2.81
CA PRO A 552 18.58 -21.28 -1.87
C PRO A 552 18.91 -21.90 -0.49
N GLY A 553 18.60 -21.17 0.57
CA GLY A 553 18.80 -21.56 1.95
C GLY A 553 19.40 -20.44 2.79
N ASP A 554 19.83 -20.81 3.99
CA ASP A 554 20.40 -19.88 4.96
C ASP A 554 21.90 -19.69 4.73
N TRP A 555 22.28 -18.47 4.39
CA TRP A 555 23.67 -18.03 4.27
C TRP A 555 24.12 -17.40 5.58
N GLN A 556 25.27 -17.84 6.09
CA GLN A 556 25.83 -17.30 7.34
C GLN A 556 26.98 -16.35 7.03
N TYR A 557 26.97 -15.16 7.62
CA TYR A 557 28.11 -14.26 7.58
C TYR A 557 28.75 -14.15 8.97
N SER A 558 30.06 -14.05 9.00
CA SER A 558 30.85 -13.90 10.22
C SER A 558 32.04 -13.01 9.93
N ILE A 559 32.01 -11.82 10.51
CA ILE A 559 33.00 -10.76 10.29
C ILE A 559 33.70 -10.54 11.62
N GLN A 560 35.01 -10.78 11.66
CA GLN A 560 35.80 -10.66 12.88
C GLN A 560 36.64 -9.39 12.87
N THR A 561 36.68 -8.73 14.02
CA THR A 561 37.62 -7.65 14.31
C THR A 561 38.25 -7.79 15.68
N THR A 562 39.37 -7.10 15.88
CA THR A 562 40.07 -7.02 17.17
C THR A 562 40.01 -5.63 17.78
N ILE A 563 39.36 -4.68 17.10
CA ILE A 563 39.18 -3.30 17.58
C ILE A 563 37.70 -2.95 17.57
N LEU A 564 37.28 -2.10 18.51
CA LEU A 564 35.92 -1.58 18.52
C LEU A 564 35.69 -0.71 17.28
N GLN A 565 34.84 -1.15 16.37
CA GLN A 565 34.49 -0.40 15.17
C GLN A 565 33.07 -0.73 14.70
N ALA A 566 32.51 0.17 13.91
CA ALA A 566 31.23 -0.05 13.25
C ALA A 566 31.38 -0.85 11.96
N PHE A 567 30.42 -1.76 11.74
CA PHE A 567 30.21 -2.49 10.49
C PHE A 567 28.79 -2.30 10.00
N THR A 568 28.64 -2.40 8.69
CA THR A 568 27.34 -2.67 8.11
C THR A 568 27.42 -3.76 7.05
N LEU A 569 26.31 -4.48 6.89
CA LEU A 569 26.09 -5.45 5.85
C LEU A 569 24.81 -5.10 5.09
N THR A 570 24.92 -5.04 3.78
CA THR A 570 23.79 -4.97 2.85
C THR A 570 23.85 -6.16 1.90
N VAL A 571 22.76 -6.91 1.81
CA VAL A 571 22.63 -8.04 0.88
C VAL A 571 21.52 -7.74 -0.13
N THR A 572 21.87 -7.73 -1.40
CA THR A 572 20.92 -7.54 -2.51
C THR A 572 20.94 -8.74 -3.44
N SER A 573 19.80 -9.05 -4.06
CA SER A 573 19.64 -10.12 -5.03
C SER A 573 18.61 -9.73 -6.10
N GLN A 574 18.45 -10.57 -7.12
CA GLN A 574 17.44 -10.45 -8.18
C GLN A 574 16.76 -11.80 -8.40
N ALA A 575 15.67 -11.79 -9.17
CA ALA A 575 14.90 -12.99 -9.45
C ALA A 575 15.81 -14.12 -9.99
N ALA A 576 15.67 -15.31 -9.43
CA ALA A 576 16.43 -16.48 -9.86
C ALA A 576 16.02 -16.94 -11.27
N GLN A 577 14.76 -16.70 -11.63
CA GLN A 577 14.15 -17.12 -12.89
C GLN A 577 13.42 -15.94 -13.54
N ALA A 578 13.36 -15.94 -14.88
CA ALA A 578 12.83 -14.81 -15.65
C ALA A 578 11.29 -14.69 -15.61
N ASP A 579 10.60 -15.74 -15.15
CA ASP A 579 9.14 -15.86 -15.12
C ASP A 579 8.56 -15.99 -13.70
N VAL A 580 9.42 -16.10 -12.69
CA VAL A 580 9.02 -16.20 -11.28
C VAL A 580 9.37 -14.89 -10.56
N PRO A 581 8.39 -14.03 -10.26
CA PRO A 581 8.64 -12.79 -9.53
C PRO A 581 9.09 -13.10 -8.10
N PRO A 582 9.99 -12.28 -7.53
CA PRO A 582 10.46 -12.47 -6.17
C PRO A 582 9.39 -12.14 -5.14
N ILE A 583 9.52 -12.69 -3.94
CA ILE A 583 8.83 -12.11 -2.76
C ILE A 583 9.38 -10.71 -2.53
N THR A 584 8.49 -9.74 -2.36
CA THR A 584 8.83 -8.33 -2.16
C THR A 584 8.19 -7.79 -0.89
N VAL A 585 8.79 -6.73 -0.35
CA VAL A 585 8.25 -5.97 0.78
C VAL A 585 8.19 -4.52 0.38
N LYS A 586 7.03 -3.89 0.61
CA LYS A 586 6.86 -2.44 0.49
C LYS A 586 6.43 -1.89 1.84
N THR A 587 6.93 -0.72 2.21
CA THR A 587 6.59 -0.13 3.50
C THR A 587 6.41 1.38 3.40
N ARG A 588 5.48 1.92 4.20
CA ARG A 588 5.17 3.34 4.27
C ARG A 588 4.50 3.69 5.60
N MET A 589 4.51 4.98 5.91
CA MET A 589 3.63 5.58 6.91
C MET A 589 2.28 5.95 6.27
N ASN A 590 1.22 6.06 7.05
CA ASN A 590 -0.06 6.62 6.58
C ASN A 590 0.04 8.11 6.21
N GLN A 591 0.99 8.84 6.80
CA GLN A 591 1.20 10.27 6.56
C GLN A 591 2.68 10.64 6.70
N LYS A 592 3.12 11.68 5.98
CA LYS A 592 4.52 12.17 5.98
C LYS A 592 4.79 13.24 7.04
N SER A 593 3.77 13.73 7.72
CA SER A 593 3.89 14.70 8.81
C SER A 593 2.89 14.40 9.92
N SER A 594 3.25 14.68 11.17
CA SER A 594 2.35 14.54 12.32
C SER A 594 2.56 15.66 13.33
N ASP A 595 1.48 16.23 13.85
CA ASP A 595 1.50 17.14 15.01
C ASP A 595 1.25 16.40 16.34
N GLY A 596 1.12 15.07 16.29
CA GLY A 596 0.80 14.21 17.43
C GLY A 596 -0.67 14.20 17.83
N THR A 597 -1.56 14.94 17.15
CA THR A 597 -2.99 14.95 17.47
C THR A 597 -3.73 13.73 16.92
N LYS A 598 -3.18 13.12 15.87
CA LYS A 598 -3.65 11.88 15.25
C LYS A 598 -2.58 10.80 15.33
N PRO A 599 -2.97 9.52 15.46
CA PRO A 599 -2.01 8.44 15.47
C PRO A 599 -1.40 8.24 14.08
N MET A 600 -0.17 7.73 14.06
CA MET A 600 0.49 7.29 12.83
C MET A 600 0.40 5.78 12.72
N ILE A 601 0.34 5.27 11.50
CA ILE A 601 0.29 3.84 11.19
C ILE A 601 1.48 3.49 10.34
N VAL A 602 2.15 2.39 10.68
CA VAL A 602 3.16 1.76 9.84
C VAL A 602 2.47 0.65 9.04
N PHE A 603 2.67 0.64 7.73
CA PHE A 603 2.24 -0.43 6.85
C PHE A 603 3.45 -1.17 6.26
N ALA A 604 3.35 -2.48 6.17
CA ALA A 604 4.27 -3.34 5.44
C ALA A 604 3.48 -4.35 4.60
N GLU A 605 3.51 -4.18 3.29
CA GLU A 605 2.97 -5.16 2.36
C GLU A 605 4.03 -6.23 2.08
N VAL A 606 3.72 -7.48 2.37
CA VAL A 606 4.53 -8.65 2.00
C VAL A 606 3.77 -9.45 0.96
N SER A 607 4.30 -9.47 -0.25
CA SER A 607 3.62 -10.08 -1.38
C SER A 607 4.61 -10.68 -2.38
N GLN A 608 4.19 -11.72 -3.07
CA GLN A 608 4.85 -12.19 -4.28
C GLN A 608 3.97 -11.78 -5.46
N ASN A 609 4.37 -10.73 -6.18
CA ASN A 609 3.52 -10.05 -7.16
C ASN A 609 2.19 -9.59 -6.52
N TYR A 610 1.03 -10.11 -6.91
CA TYR A 610 -0.28 -9.78 -6.30
C TYR A 610 -0.80 -10.79 -5.27
N ARG A 611 0.01 -11.75 -4.81
CA ARG A 611 -0.38 -12.79 -3.83
C ARG A 611 0.14 -12.38 -2.46
N PRO A 612 -0.75 -12.28 -1.46
CA PRO A 612 -0.36 -12.04 -0.08
C PRO A 612 0.59 -13.12 0.45
N VAL A 613 1.60 -12.71 1.21
CA VAL A 613 2.41 -13.61 2.04
C VAL A 613 1.99 -13.43 3.49
N ILE A 614 1.31 -14.44 4.04
CA ILE A 614 0.70 -14.40 5.37
C ILE A 614 1.52 -15.22 6.37
N ASN A 615 1.36 -14.96 7.67
CA ASN A 615 2.12 -15.59 8.76
C ASN A 615 3.63 -15.37 8.63
N ALA A 616 4.06 -14.19 8.20
CA ALA A 616 5.45 -13.76 8.22
C ALA A 616 5.74 -13.00 9.53
N GLU A 617 6.99 -13.02 9.97
CA GLU A 617 7.43 -12.21 11.09
C GLU A 617 7.95 -10.87 10.57
N VAL A 618 7.16 -9.82 10.79
CA VAL A 618 7.40 -8.48 10.27
C VAL A 618 7.74 -7.52 11.41
N TRP A 619 8.92 -6.92 11.36
CA TRP A 619 9.38 -5.93 12.35
C TRP A 619 9.66 -4.60 11.69
N ALA A 620 9.07 -3.53 12.23
CA ALA A 620 9.38 -2.16 11.89
C ALA A 620 10.39 -1.58 12.89
N THR A 621 11.36 -0.84 12.38
CA THR A 621 12.32 -0.03 13.14
C THR A 621 12.20 1.40 12.66
N LEU A 622 11.83 2.31 13.57
CA LEU A 622 11.81 3.74 13.31
C LEU A 622 12.96 4.39 14.07
N GLU A 623 13.77 5.18 13.37
CA GLU A 623 14.94 5.84 13.93
C GLU A 623 14.75 7.35 13.79
N SER A 624 14.73 8.05 14.93
CA SER A 624 14.65 9.51 14.96
C SER A 624 15.98 10.15 14.54
N GLU A 625 15.94 11.43 14.17
CA GLU A 625 17.13 12.23 13.91
C GLU A 625 18.08 12.37 15.12
N THR A 626 17.62 11.98 16.33
CA THR A 626 18.44 11.93 17.54
C THR A 626 19.15 10.59 17.75
N GLY A 627 18.96 9.61 16.86
CA GLY A 627 19.49 8.25 16.97
C GLY A 627 18.68 7.33 17.89
N ILE A 628 17.53 7.79 18.40
CA ILE A 628 16.61 6.93 19.18
C ILE A 628 15.89 5.99 18.21
N GLU A 629 16.08 4.70 18.41
CA GLU A 629 15.39 3.62 17.69
C GLU A 629 14.19 3.07 18.47
N HIS A 630 13.11 2.82 17.74
CA HIS A 630 11.91 2.14 18.23
C HIS A 630 11.58 0.98 17.30
N THR A 631 11.69 -0.24 17.83
CA THR A 631 11.43 -1.47 17.08
C THR A 631 10.20 -2.20 17.62
N PHE A 632 9.30 -2.62 16.73
CA PHE A 632 8.09 -3.36 17.09
C PHE A 632 7.55 -4.22 15.93
N GLN A 633 6.82 -5.28 16.28
CA GLN A 633 6.24 -6.21 15.31
C GLN A 633 4.95 -5.64 14.69
N LEU A 634 4.78 -5.78 13.38
CA LEU A 634 3.55 -5.48 12.65
C LEU A 634 2.69 -6.75 12.51
N LEU A 635 1.36 -6.61 12.47
CA LEU A 635 0.41 -7.73 12.50
C LEU A 635 -0.55 -7.69 11.31
N ASP A 636 -0.93 -8.87 10.82
CA ASP A 636 -1.93 -9.09 9.76
C ASP A 636 -3.11 -9.91 10.36
N ASN A 637 -3.79 -9.32 11.35
CA ASN A 637 -4.80 -9.97 12.22
C ASN A 637 -6.23 -9.41 12.08
N GLY A 638 -6.44 -8.38 11.26
CA GLY A 638 -7.70 -7.71 10.97
C GLY A 638 -8.24 -6.85 12.10
N ALA A 639 -7.38 -6.42 13.03
CA ALA A 639 -7.73 -5.61 14.19
C ALA A 639 -6.78 -4.42 14.38
N GLY A 640 -7.28 -3.39 15.06
CA GLY A 640 -6.53 -2.16 15.28
C GLY A 640 -6.19 -1.48 13.95
N ALA A 641 -4.91 -1.17 13.75
CA ALA A 641 -4.45 -0.56 12.50
C ALA A 641 -4.60 -1.47 11.27
N ASP A 642 -4.74 -2.79 11.47
CA ASP A 642 -4.92 -3.72 10.37
C ASP A 642 -6.39 -3.83 9.96
N ALA A 643 -6.67 -3.37 8.75
CA ALA A 643 -8.00 -3.40 8.18
C ALA A 643 -8.48 -4.84 7.92
N SER A 644 -7.60 -5.76 7.49
CA SER A 644 -8.04 -7.01 6.84
C SER A 644 -7.09 -8.21 7.02
N GLN A 645 -7.33 -9.02 8.05
CA GLN A 645 -6.55 -10.23 8.38
C GLN A 645 -6.16 -11.14 7.20
N GLY A 646 -4.90 -11.44 6.97
CA GLY A 646 -4.44 -12.37 5.95
C GLY A 646 -4.51 -11.81 4.53
N ASP A 647 -4.43 -10.49 4.35
CA ASP A 647 -4.27 -9.85 3.04
C ASP A 647 -2.81 -9.51 2.71
N GLY A 648 -1.88 -9.86 3.61
CA GLY A 648 -0.44 -9.65 3.45
C GLY A 648 0.00 -8.22 3.77
N ILE A 649 -0.89 -7.38 4.29
CA ILE A 649 -0.58 -6.04 4.79
C ILE A 649 -0.48 -6.12 6.31
N TYR A 650 0.74 -6.02 6.81
CA TYR A 650 1.01 -6.01 8.23
C TYR A 650 1.03 -4.56 8.68
N SER A 651 0.31 -4.24 9.75
CA SER A 651 0.26 -2.87 10.25
C SER A 651 0.13 -2.77 11.76
N ARG A 652 0.49 -1.59 12.28
CA ARG A 652 0.36 -1.24 13.70
C ARG A 652 0.43 0.28 13.89
N TYR A 653 -0.19 0.77 14.97
CA TYR A 653 -0.04 2.16 15.37
C TYR A 653 1.36 2.46 15.95
N PHE A 654 1.89 3.62 15.62
CA PHE A 654 3.11 4.19 16.20
C PHE A 654 2.76 5.41 17.05
N THR A 655 2.79 5.25 18.38
CA THR A 655 2.44 6.31 19.34
C THR A 655 3.64 6.91 20.06
N LYS A 656 4.84 6.32 19.95
CA LYS A 656 6.09 6.80 20.58
C LYS A 656 6.80 7.86 19.74
N MET A 657 6.07 8.86 19.28
CA MET A 657 6.60 9.92 18.41
C MET A 657 7.49 10.90 19.20
N VAL A 658 8.57 11.36 18.57
CA VAL A 658 9.46 12.41 19.08
C VAL A 658 9.61 13.51 18.05
N ASN A 659 9.84 14.75 18.50
CA ASN A 659 10.03 15.89 17.60
C ASN A 659 11.20 15.68 16.64
N GLY A 660 11.02 16.14 15.40
CA GLY A 660 12.01 16.06 14.33
C GLY A 660 11.68 14.98 13.31
N ARG A 661 12.69 14.62 12.51
CA ARG A 661 12.54 13.64 11.43
C ARG A 661 12.76 12.22 11.92
N SER A 662 12.07 11.28 11.28
CA SER A 662 12.26 9.85 11.52
C SER A 662 12.32 9.08 10.21
N SER A 663 13.14 8.03 10.19
CA SER A 663 13.18 7.04 9.11
C SER A 663 12.34 5.82 9.47
N LEU A 664 11.98 5.02 8.47
CA LEU A 664 11.26 3.76 8.63
C LEU A 664 12.00 2.66 7.88
N LYS A 665 12.34 1.59 8.59
CA LYS A 665 12.85 0.35 8.01
C LYS A 665 11.99 -0.81 8.46
N VAL A 666 11.67 -1.73 7.56
CA VAL A 666 10.96 -2.98 7.86
C VAL A 666 11.81 -4.16 7.47
N ARG A 667 11.91 -5.13 8.38
CA ARG A 667 12.55 -6.43 8.15
C ARG A 667 11.51 -7.53 8.28
N VAL A 668 11.51 -8.42 7.30
CA VAL A 668 10.58 -9.55 7.21
C VAL A 668 11.37 -10.84 7.18
N LYS A 669 10.96 -11.82 7.97
CA LYS A 669 11.48 -13.19 7.92
C LYS A 669 10.35 -14.22 7.96
N ASN A 670 10.66 -15.41 7.46
CA ASN A 670 9.79 -16.56 7.60
C ASN A 670 9.58 -16.91 9.09
N GLN A 671 8.35 -17.21 9.49
CA GLN A 671 7.99 -17.63 10.84
C GLN A 671 8.01 -19.16 10.94
N GLU A 672 9.20 -19.75 11.14
CA GLU A 672 9.39 -21.19 11.42
C GLU A 672 8.57 -22.15 10.53
N GLY A 673 8.45 -21.86 9.23
CA GLY A 673 7.72 -22.69 8.26
C GLY A 673 6.20 -22.48 8.22
N GLN A 674 5.65 -21.52 8.96
CA GLN A 674 4.22 -21.18 8.94
C GLN A 674 3.85 -20.20 7.81
N THR A 675 4.85 -19.50 7.28
CA THR A 675 4.67 -18.49 6.23
C THR A 675 4.25 -19.15 4.92
N ARG A 676 3.21 -18.59 4.30
CA ARG A 676 2.59 -19.16 3.10
C ARG A 676 2.01 -18.09 2.20
N LEU A 677 1.92 -18.39 0.92
CA LEU A 677 1.18 -17.58 -0.04
C LEU A 677 -0.31 -17.85 0.14
N ALA A 678 -1.08 -16.82 0.46
CA ALA A 678 -2.53 -16.92 0.52
C ALA A 678 -3.17 -16.66 -0.84
N ALA A 679 -4.39 -17.16 -1.01
CA ALA A 679 -5.26 -16.67 -2.07
C ALA A 679 -5.56 -15.17 -1.83
N PRO A 680 -5.53 -14.32 -2.86
CA PRO A 680 -5.92 -12.93 -2.73
C PRO A 680 -7.33 -12.84 -2.14
N LYS A 681 -7.50 -11.98 -1.13
CA LYS A 681 -8.83 -11.72 -0.57
C LYS A 681 -9.67 -10.94 -1.58
N LYS A 682 -10.90 -11.42 -1.78
CA LYS A 682 -11.88 -10.84 -2.71
C LYS A 682 -12.54 -9.63 -2.04
N SER A 683 -12.16 -8.43 -2.46
CA SER A 683 -12.92 -7.19 -2.25
C SER A 683 -13.05 -6.56 -3.62
N GLY A 684 -14.24 -6.64 -4.19
CA GLY A 684 -14.49 -6.20 -5.55
C GLY A 684 -15.80 -6.73 -6.10
N ALA A 685 -16.15 -6.28 -7.30
CA ALA A 685 -17.46 -6.48 -7.88
C ALA A 685 -17.86 -7.97 -7.88
N PRO A 686 -19.01 -8.31 -7.28
CA PRO A 686 -19.38 -9.71 -7.08
C PRO A 686 -19.74 -10.40 -8.39
N TYR A 687 -19.25 -11.63 -8.54
CA TYR A 687 -19.72 -12.56 -9.55
C TYR A 687 -21.19 -12.90 -9.32
N VAL A 688 -22.02 -12.87 -10.36
CA VAL A 688 -23.43 -13.21 -10.24
C VAL A 688 -23.72 -14.63 -10.70
N PRO A 689 -24.19 -15.52 -9.80
CA PRO A 689 -24.45 -16.93 -10.12
C PRO A 689 -25.70 -17.14 -10.99
N GLY A 690 -26.59 -16.16 -11.08
CA GLY A 690 -27.78 -16.21 -11.91
C GLY A 690 -28.81 -15.17 -11.46
N TYR A 691 -29.93 -15.12 -12.19
CA TYR A 691 -31.03 -14.21 -11.93
C TYR A 691 -32.38 -14.93 -11.96
N VAL A 692 -33.36 -14.41 -11.23
CA VAL A 692 -34.75 -14.84 -11.41
C VAL A 692 -35.37 -14.00 -12.54
N VAL A 693 -35.86 -14.67 -13.58
CA VAL A 693 -36.54 -14.06 -14.72
C VAL A 693 -37.92 -14.71 -14.85
N ASN A 694 -38.97 -13.90 -14.74
CA ASN A 694 -40.37 -14.37 -14.77
C ASN A 694 -40.65 -15.51 -13.77
N GLY A 695 -40.06 -15.42 -12.57
CA GLY A 695 -40.23 -16.41 -11.49
C GLY A 695 -39.40 -17.69 -11.65
N VAL A 696 -38.54 -17.79 -12.67
CA VAL A 696 -37.65 -18.93 -12.90
C VAL A 696 -36.20 -18.48 -12.78
N VAL A 697 -35.41 -19.21 -11.99
CA VAL A 697 -33.96 -18.97 -11.87
C VAL A 697 -33.25 -19.41 -13.15
N GLN A 698 -32.53 -18.47 -13.76
CA GLN A 698 -31.62 -18.69 -14.88
C GLN A 698 -30.18 -18.63 -14.34
N LEU A 699 -29.44 -19.72 -14.49
CA LEU A 699 -28.08 -19.84 -13.99
C LEU A 699 -27.06 -19.27 -14.98
N ASN A 700 -26.08 -18.56 -14.46
CA ASN A 700 -24.89 -18.17 -15.19
C ASN A 700 -23.84 -19.29 -15.17
N PRO A 701 -22.93 -19.36 -16.17
CA PRO A 701 -21.82 -20.32 -16.21
C PRO A 701 -21.01 -20.31 -14.92
N PRO A 702 -20.73 -21.46 -14.28
CA PRO A 702 -20.07 -21.49 -12.98
C PRO A 702 -18.72 -20.77 -13.02
N LYS A 703 -18.43 -20.01 -11.97
CA LYS A 703 -17.15 -19.34 -11.81
C LYS A 703 -16.00 -20.37 -11.88
N PRO A 704 -14.95 -20.14 -12.69
CA PRO A 704 -13.81 -21.04 -12.75
C PRO A 704 -13.20 -21.24 -11.36
N PRO A 705 -12.85 -22.48 -10.98
CA PRO A 705 -12.23 -22.72 -9.69
C PRO A 705 -10.86 -22.06 -9.66
N VAL A 706 -10.65 -21.16 -8.70
CA VAL A 706 -9.33 -20.60 -8.39
C VAL A 706 -8.68 -21.53 -7.38
N SER A 707 -7.41 -21.90 -7.59
CA SER A 707 -6.65 -22.64 -6.59
C SER A 707 -6.47 -21.74 -5.36
N GLU A 708 -7.21 -22.06 -4.30
CA GLU A 708 -7.13 -21.38 -3.00
C GLU A 708 -6.14 -22.08 -2.05
N GLU A 709 -5.46 -23.13 -2.50
CA GLU A 709 -4.49 -23.84 -1.67
C GLU A 709 -3.29 -22.94 -1.35
N PRO A 710 -3.02 -22.70 -0.07
CA PRO A 710 -1.84 -21.95 0.32
C PRO A 710 -0.58 -22.68 -0.13
N LEU A 711 0.33 -21.96 -0.78
CA LEU A 711 1.62 -22.52 -1.16
C LEU A 711 2.63 -22.24 -0.05
N GLU A 712 3.35 -23.28 0.37
CA GLU A 712 4.43 -23.13 1.32
C GLU A 712 5.53 -22.23 0.76
N VAL A 713 6.03 -21.35 1.61
CA VAL A 713 7.15 -20.47 1.28
C VAL A 713 8.36 -20.97 2.07
N GLY A 714 9.48 -21.20 1.37
CA GLY A 714 10.75 -21.55 2.02
C GLY A 714 11.26 -20.43 2.93
N SER A 715 12.37 -20.66 3.64
CA SER A 715 13.03 -19.61 4.42
C SER A 715 13.39 -18.43 3.52
N PHE A 716 13.00 -17.22 3.94
CA PHE A 716 13.33 -15.99 3.24
C PHE A 716 13.56 -14.86 4.23
N THR A 717 14.38 -13.89 3.81
CA THR A 717 14.52 -12.59 4.48
C THR A 717 14.34 -11.49 3.45
N ARG A 718 13.65 -10.41 3.84
CA ARG A 718 13.49 -9.20 3.04
C ARG A 718 13.62 -7.97 3.93
N THR A 719 14.20 -6.91 3.37
CA THR A 719 14.25 -5.60 3.99
C THR A 719 13.69 -4.56 3.05
N ALA A 720 12.93 -3.61 3.57
CA ALA A 720 12.43 -2.47 2.82
C ALA A 720 12.53 -1.20 3.67
N THR A 721 12.78 -0.07 3.02
CA THR A 721 12.85 1.24 3.66
C THR A 721 11.77 2.14 3.11
N GLY A 722 11.02 2.76 4.02
CA GLY A 722 9.97 3.71 3.71
C GLY A 722 10.49 5.14 3.64
N GLU A 723 9.64 6.05 3.15
CA GLU A 723 9.95 7.48 3.19
C GLU A 723 10.06 8.00 4.63
N SER A 724 10.86 9.03 4.80
CA SER A 724 10.97 9.72 6.09
C SER A 724 9.77 10.62 6.34
N PHE A 725 9.47 10.86 7.62
CA PHE A 725 8.38 11.70 8.05
C PHE A 725 8.83 12.69 9.13
N GLU A 726 8.08 13.78 9.29
CA GLU A 726 8.38 14.86 10.24
C GLU A 726 7.32 14.94 11.35
N VAL A 727 7.77 15.07 12.60
CA VAL A 727 6.89 15.21 13.75
C VAL A 727 7.10 16.56 14.42
N THR A 728 6.01 17.31 14.61
CA THR A 728 5.98 18.61 15.30
C THR A 728 4.95 18.62 16.43
N LEU A 729 5.36 18.12 17.58
CA LEU A 729 4.58 18.08 18.82
C LEU A 729 4.55 19.45 19.51
N SER A 730 3.40 19.80 20.08
CA SER A 730 3.29 20.93 21.00
C SER A 730 3.97 20.68 22.36
N GLY A 731 4.27 19.42 22.69
CA GLY A 731 4.91 18.98 23.93
C GLY A 731 6.09 18.05 23.69
N THR A 732 6.48 17.28 24.71
CA THR A 732 7.59 16.30 24.61
C THR A 732 7.16 14.92 24.07
N ALA A 733 5.86 14.62 24.10
CA ALA A 733 5.26 13.37 23.63
C ALA A 733 3.82 13.64 23.17
N PRO A 734 3.25 12.83 22.27
CA PRO A 734 1.83 12.89 21.95
C PRO A 734 0.95 12.52 23.15
N PRO A 735 -0.34 12.92 23.17
CA PRO A 735 -1.28 12.43 24.16
C PRO A 735 -1.53 10.93 24.01
N ASN A 736 -1.92 10.27 25.10
CA ASN A 736 -2.40 8.88 25.01
C ASN A 736 -3.72 8.85 24.22
N PHE A 737 -3.81 7.92 23.27
CA PHE A 737 -5.01 7.67 22.52
C PHE A 737 -5.89 6.64 23.26
N PRO A 738 -7.22 6.68 23.06
CA PRO A 738 -8.09 5.66 23.65
C PRO A 738 -7.79 4.27 23.04
N PRO A 739 -8.15 3.17 23.74
CA PRO A 739 -8.13 1.83 23.18
C PRO A 739 -8.90 1.73 21.85
N ASN A 740 -8.40 0.91 20.93
CA ASN A 740 -9.04 0.69 19.65
C ASN A 740 -10.46 0.12 19.79
N ARG A 741 -11.30 0.44 18.79
CA ARG A 741 -12.62 -0.15 18.66
C ARG A 741 -12.51 -1.65 18.38
N ILE A 742 -13.24 -2.46 19.14
CA ILE A 742 -13.41 -3.89 18.85
C ILE A 742 -14.37 -4.03 17.67
N THR A 743 -13.88 -4.56 16.54
CA THR A 743 -14.68 -4.72 15.30
C THR A 743 -15.00 -6.18 14.98
N ASP A 744 -14.37 -7.13 15.66
CA ASP A 744 -14.44 -8.57 15.37
C ASP A 744 -15.15 -9.37 16.47
N LEU A 745 -15.90 -8.70 17.35
CA LEU A 745 -16.71 -9.38 18.36
C LEU A 745 -17.66 -10.39 17.71
N SER A 746 -17.50 -11.65 18.08
CA SER A 746 -18.38 -12.75 17.68
C SER A 746 -18.99 -13.42 18.91
N ALA A 747 -20.23 -13.89 18.76
CA ALA A 747 -20.94 -14.65 19.77
C ALA A 747 -21.38 -16.00 19.17
N GLU A 748 -21.10 -17.09 19.88
CA GLU A 748 -21.56 -18.43 19.54
C GLU A 748 -22.41 -18.99 20.69
N ILE A 749 -23.57 -19.56 20.38
CA ILE A 749 -24.43 -20.18 21.38
C ILE A 749 -24.03 -21.64 21.53
N HIS A 750 -23.58 -22.02 22.72
CA HIS A 750 -23.17 -23.38 23.07
C HIS A 750 -24.12 -23.90 24.15
N LYS A 751 -25.28 -24.43 23.74
CA LYS A 751 -26.36 -24.90 24.62
C LYS A 751 -26.88 -23.80 25.55
N ASP A 752 -26.34 -23.75 26.77
CA ASP A 752 -26.77 -22.87 27.86
C ASP A 752 -25.77 -21.72 28.10
N THR A 753 -24.68 -21.67 27.33
CA THR A 753 -23.64 -20.63 27.41
C THR A 753 -23.50 -19.88 26.08
N VAL A 754 -23.02 -18.64 26.15
CA VAL A 754 -22.63 -17.85 24.97
C VAL A 754 -21.12 -17.64 25.05
N LEU A 755 -20.40 -18.15 24.06
CA LEU A 755 -18.97 -17.89 23.90
C LEU A 755 -18.79 -16.58 23.14
N LEU A 756 -18.14 -15.62 23.79
CA LEU A 756 -17.76 -14.35 23.18
C LEU A 756 -16.26 -14.39 22.84
N SER A 757 -15.93 -14.04 21.61
CA SER A 757 -14.55 -13.98 21.12
C SER A 757 -14.32 -12.65 20.41
N TRP A 758 -13.16 -12.03 20.65
CA TRP A 758 -12.73 -10.78 20.01
C TRP A 758 -11.21 -10.62 20.11
N THR A 759 -10.64 -9.75 19.27
CA THR A 759 -9.25 -9.35 19.40
C THR A 759 -9.10 -8.25 20.44
N ALA A 760 -8.26 -8.49 21.45
CA ALA A 760 -8.03 -7.54 22.53
C ALA A 760 -7.40 -6.23 22.02
N PRO A 761 -7.99 -5.05 22.27
CA PRO A 761 -7.33 -3.78 22.03
C PRO A 761 -6.21 -3.51 23.04
N GLY A 762 -5.35 -2.55 22.71
CA GLY A 762 -4.31 -2.05 23.60
C GLY A 762 -4.84 -1.07 24.66
N GLU A 763 -3.93 -0.60 25.52
CA GLU A 763 -4.16 0.56 26.39
C GLU A 763 -4.18 1.87 25.58
N ASP A 764 -3.25 1.97 24.63
CA ASP A 764 -3.07 3.11 23.72
C ASP A 764 -3.23 2.58 22.29
N LEU A 765 -4.45 2.66 21.75
CA LEU A 765 -4.86 2.02 20.49
C LEU A 765 -4.67 0.49 20.51
N ASP A 766 -3.64 -0.02 19.83
CA ASP A 766 -3.24 -1.44 19.79
C ASP A 766 -1.93 -1.70 20.55
N GLN A 767 -1.47 -0.72 21.35
CA GLN A 767 -0.27 -0.81 22.17
C GLN A 767 -0.60 -1.06 23.65
N GLY A 768 0.15 -1.96 24.28
CA GLY A 768 -0.03 -2.28 25.70
C GLY A 768 -1.26 -3.17 25.97
N THR A 769 -1.75 -3.17 27.21
CA THR A 769 -2.85 -4.04 27.64
C THR A 769 -3.96 -3.20 28.25
N GLY A 770 -5.19 -3.34 27.73
CA GLY A 770 -6.36 -2.69 28.31
C GLY A 770 -6.53 -3.03 29.80
N LYS A 771 -7.22 -2.15 30.55
CA LYS A 771 -7.40 -2.33 32.01
C LYS A 771 -8.53 -3.28 32.37
N SER A 772 -9.65 -3.21 31.64
CA SER A 772 -10.87 -3.99 31.90
C SER A 772 -11.82 -3.91 30.70
N TYR A 773 -12.65 -4.93 30.52
CA TYR A 773 -13.76 -4.91 29.57
C TYR A 773 -15.10 -4.80 30.29
N ASN A 774 -16.02 -4.02 29.72
CA ASN A 774 -17.42 -3.95 30.12
C ASN A 774 -18.28 -4.44 28.96
N TYR A 775 -19.17 -5.38 29.20
CA TYR A 775 -20.13 -5.84 28.21
C TYR A 775 -21.55 -5.46 28.61
N TYR A 776 -22.33 -5.08 27.61
CA TYR A 776 -23.72 -4.66 27.76
C TYR A 776 -24.60 -5.66 27.00
N THR A 777 -25.54 -6.25 27.69
CA THR A 777 -26.57 -7.11 27.07
C THR A 777 -27.91 -6.40 27.12
N SER A 778 -28.67 -6.48 26.01
CA SER A 778 -30.07 -6.08 25.99
C SER A 778 -30.92 -7.33 25.92
N ILE A 779 -31.69 -7.59 26.98
CA ILE A 779 -32.66 -8.67 27.00
C ILE A 779 -33.99 -8.07 26.54
N PHE A 780 -34.45 -8.43 25.35
CA PHE A 780 -35.82 -8.13 24.95
C PHE A 780 -36.79 -8.92 25.85
N TYR A 781 -37.70 -8.19 26.50
CA TYR A 781 -38.64 -8.66 27.54
C TYR A 781 -39.51 -9.87 27.16
N TYR A 782 -39.55 -10.29 25.89
CA TYR A 782 -40.32 -11.46 25.44
C TYR A 782 -39.82 -12.78 26.03
N PHE A 783 -38.53 -12.90 26.34
CA PHE A 783 -37.98 -14.09 27.04
C PHE A 783 -38.42 -14.17 28.50
N PHE A 784 -38.78 -13.04 29.13
CA PHE A 784 -39.17 -13.00 30.54
C PHE A 784 -40.58 -13.58 30.77
N LEU A 785 -41.49 -13.47 29.79
CA LEU A 785 -42.83 -14.05 29.92
C LEU A 785 -42.84 -15.58 29.73
N LEU A 786 -41.95 -16.14 28.90
CA LEU A 786 -41.87 -17.60 28.72
C LEU A 786 -41.25 -18.29 29.94
N TYR A 787 -40.25 -17.67 30.58
CA TYR A 787 -39.57 -18.25 31.74
C TYR A 787 -40.36 -18.11 33.05
N ILE A 788 -41.27 -17.15 33.17
CA ILE A 788 -42.19 -17.02 34.32
C ILE A 788 -43.29 -18.11 34.32
N LEU A 789 -43.55 -18.77 33.19
CA LEU A 789 -44.54 -19.86 33.10
C LEU A 789 -43.98 -21.24 33.49
N THR A 790 -42.68 -21.38 33.73
CA THR A 790 -42.03 -22.63 34.14
C THR A 790 -41.25 -22.46 35.45
N ASP A 791 -42.03 -22.38 36.53
CA ASP A 791 -41.76 -22.69 37.94
C ASP A 791 -40.38 -22.46 38.61
N LYS A 792 -40.49 -21.84 39.80
CA LYS A 792 -39.54 -21.68 40.94
C LYS A 792 -38.50 -20.56 40.87
N ILE A 793 -38.86 -19.38 41.41
CA ILE A 793 -38.04 -18.60 42.36
C ILE A 793 -38.95 -17.69 43.21
N LYS A 794 -38.64 -17.61 44.52
CA LYS A 794 -39.29 -16.80 45.54
C LYS A 794 -38.86 -15.33 45.40
N PHE A 795 -39.79 -14.42 45.12
CA PHE A 795 -39.55 -12.98 45.12
C PHE A 795 -39.42 -12.40 46.53
N PHE A 796 -38.40 -11.56 46.75
CA PHE A 796 -38.48 -10.49 47.75
C PHE A 796 -39.14 -9.28 47.10
N LYS A 797 -40.20 -8.78 47.75
CA LYS A 797 -40.92 -7.54 47.44
C LYS A 797 -40.00 -6.33 47.63
N ASP A 798 -39.98 -5.42 46.66
CA ASP A 798 -40.53 -4.07 46.85
C ASP A 798 -40.83 -3.38 45.52
N HIS A 799 -42.03 -2.78 45.45
CA HIS A 799 -42.66 -2.21 44.26
C HIS A 799 -42.18 -0.79 43.91
N LYS A 800 -42.16 -0.48 42.61
CA LYS A 800 -42.98 0.63 42.07
C LYS A 800 -43.30 0.41 40.59
N ILE A 801 -44.59 0.28 40.31
CA ILE A 801 -45.18 0.32 38.97
C ILE A 801 -45.35 1.79 38.59
N ILE A 802 -44.74 2.22 37.49
CA ILE A 802 -45.13 3.43 36.74
C ILE A 802 -45.09 3.06 35.25
N ASN A 803 -46.19 3.37 34.57
CA ASN A 803 -46.47 3.11 33.15
C ASN A 803 -45.46 3.80 32.21
N ASP A 804 -45.28 3.18 31.03
CA ASP A 804 -44.64 3.69 29.81
C ASP A 804 -43.21 4.22 29.94
N ILE A 805 -42.21 3.34 29.74
CA ILE A 805 -40.88 3.59 29.16
C ILE A 805 -40.23 2.23 28.86
N PHE A 806 -39.69 2.04 27.65
CA PHE A 806 -38.81 0.92 27.30
C PHE A 806 -37.57 0.93 28.21
N TYR A 807 -37.56 0.13 29.28
CA TYR A 807 -36.35 -0.11 30.05
C TYR A 807 -35.58 -1.28 29.43
N CYS A 808 -34.55 -0.97 28.64
CA CYS A 808 -33.40 -1.87 28.49
C CYS A 808 -32.71 -1.93 29.86
N THR A 809 -32.93 -2.99 30.62
CA THR A 809 -32.07 -3.27 31.78
C THR A 809 -30.73 -3.78 31.28
N SER A 810 -29.74 -2.88 31.17
CA SER A 810 -28.35 -3.24 30.91
C SER A 810 -27.73 -3.83 32.18
N TRP A 811 -27.26 -5.07 32.12
CA TRP A 811 -26.45 -5.67 33.18
C TRP A 811 -24.97 -5.34 32.91
N ASN A 812 -24.30 -4.72 33.88
CA ASN A 812 -22.86 -4.46 33.82
C ASN A 812 -22.12 -5.52 34.63
N VAL A 813 -21.16 -6.19 34.01
CA VAL A 813 -20.20 -7.03 34.70
C VAL A 813 -18.81 -6.65 34.17
N SER A 814 -17.90 -6.33 35.08
CA SER A 814 -16.54 -5.91 34.78
C SER A 814 -15.57 -7.01 35.23
N PHE A 815 -14.64 -7.38 34.36
CA PHE A 815 -13.52 -8.25 34.73
C PHE A 815 -12.21 -7.47 34.66
N PRO A 816 -11.38 -7.49 35.72
CA PRO A 816 -10.02 -6.98 35.66
C PRO A 816 -9.18 -7.93 34.80
N LEU A 817 -8.29 -7.36 33.98
CA LEU A 817 -7.26 -8.13 33.28
C LEU A 817 -6.07 -8.31 34.24
N SER A 818 -5.54 -9.54 34.31
CA SER A 818 -4.43 -9.91 35.21
C SER A 818 -3.08 -9.48 34.69
#